data_AF-A0A2U9B487-F1
#
_entry.id   AF-A0A2U9B487-F1
#
_cell.length_a   1.000
_cell.length_b   1.000
_cell.length_c   1.000
_cell.angle_alpha   90.00
_cell.angle_beta   90.00
_cell.angle_gamma   90.00
#
_symmetry.space_group_name_H-M   'P 1'
#
loop_
_entity.id
_entity.type
_entity.pdbx_description
1 polymer ?
#
loop_
_entity_poly.entity_id
_entity_poly.type
_entity_poly.pdbx_seq_one_letter_code
_entity_poly.pdbx_strand_id
1 'polypeptide(L)'
;MTDNLMTTDLLTCLIHHRPAEEPRIEITHNIIAVLGEVVYLNCRYLGESEIQSSRWIRQINSKVKSKGLAGFLNGRAFKRHDFSEPASLTNLTVQLRVSSVDIEGQYICEFESEEGVFSENAFVTVVARPDVQILVNVGIINGTQYQSVSCSAVGGRPSPQISWSVNGLAASDYPFTVSVSNTAHSNGTFTQSSVLRFPTHLQDEDSVTCNVQHPTLPNPKLTTVRVETYVRPNVTITAEMVQKGGNDFWVVSCISSGGRPDTDISLALSTDEELQRENSTDPDTQRRSVFLPAAEYEGRNFTCVFDHPKFTHIESRAITLPSFYLSRVQLLGSRPRINTEGFQPTEMLELQEGQRGIVVGLEVVGNVPRYNVTCKKDDGPLPAGLELVGRSLTVQGPAEHQHSGLYECVFSHHHLKAMLQFNITVQPRVFQPVPPTVRVDLWTKGGLRVIECSAADAVPAANVSWLLPKGVSGESWFNFTSHNGSHSVTGVFLLPACSPWELTAVCVINHPAFEEPENRSITLPPCARPNINMNSSTEWKDGEKFTKVDCSADSVAPAAAISWHVGQSDNSIIGDLSEPEVQADGSVTARSSVHFLTSLYAGQNLTCMVKHPSSEASQKRTIHVPVPKAPLLRVSVARQQDSHLWLAVCDCRGDAVGTNLAWVLPENAKGQTSLHSEYEGRVLKARLTYQFPLALHEGQDLTCVYRFKHGITEKRSVHVPRYYISAVRVLNHTTPLRSRYGGEPVMHRLALQENHHNQKILLRVIGNVPQYDLNCQRSDGSSVYMEGLAMVLESELTEWDGDLYTCRASFYHHMAAVKIQVEVMCKDKQFVLVVISCVSSALAILFIFVVPLWVCWSRSLSRR
;
A
#
# COMPACT_ATOMS: atom_id res chain seq x y z
N MET A 1 -37.35 16.88 100.26
CA MET A 1 -38.40 16.21 99.47
C MET A 1 -37.72 15.70 98.20
N THR A 2 -37.29 14.43 98.31
CA THR A 2 -36.99 13.41 97.29
C THR A 2 -36.30 13.82 95.97
N ASP A 3 -35.23 13.21 95.48
CA ASP A 3 -34.05 12.47 95.96
C ASP A 3 -33.24 12.10 94.68
N ASN A 4 -31.91 12.02 94.76
CA ASN A 4 -30.99 11.23 93.89
C ASN A 4 -30.76 11.67 92.42
N LEU A 5 -29.64 11.43 91.72
CA LEU A 5 -28.22 11.11 91.96
C LEU A 5 -27.55 11.05 90.54
N MET A 6 -26.31 11.52 90.39
CA MET A 6 -25.21 11.00 89.53
C MET A 6 -25.32 10.72 87.99
N THR A 7 -24.25 11.17 87.29
CA THR A 7 -23.46 10.54 86.18
C THR A 7 -23.97 10.35 84.73
N THR A 8 -23.11 10.79 83.78
CA THR A 8 -22.72 10.28 82.43
C THR A 8 -23.68 9.41 81.61
N ASP A 9 -23.95 9.76 80.34
CA ASP A 9 -23.43 9.06 79.14
C ASP A 9 -24.00 9.59 77.79
N LEU A 10 -23.34 9.19 76.69
CA LEU A 10 -23.66 9.43 75.29
C LEU A 10 -25.05 8.96 74.79
N LEU A 11 -25.49 9.60 73.70
CA LEU A 11 -26.42 9.14 72.64
C LEU A 11 -27.89 8.91 72.99
N THR A 12 -28.80 9.72 72.42
CA THR A 12 -29.80 9.30 71.40
C THR A 12 -30.82 10.41 71.13
N CYS A 13 -30.84 10.94 69.91
CA CYS A 13 -32.07 11.41 69.27
C CYS A 13 -32.06 10.86 67.84
N LEU A 14 -32.96 9.90 67.61
CA LEU A 14 -33.18 9.20 66.35
C LEU A 14 -33.64 10.18 65.26
N ILE A 15 -32.89 10.24 64.16
CA ILE A 15 -33.41 10.71 62.87
C ILE A 15 -34.07 9.48 62.23
N HIS A 16 -35.39 9.55 62.05
CA HIS A 16 -36.14 8.62 61.23
C HIS A 16 -35.73 8.85 59.76
N HIS A 17 -34.79 8.06 59.25
CA HIS A 17 -34.58 7.94 57.82
C HIS A 17 -35.82 7.26 57.23
N ARG A 18 -36.66 8.02 56.52
CA ARG A 18 -37.61 7.44 55.58
C ARG A 18 -36.77 6.76 54.48
N PRO A 19 -36.91 5.45 54.24
CA PRO A 19 -36.23 4.81 53.11
C PRO A 19 -36.72 5.48 51.82
N ALA A 20 -35.81 5.69 50.86
CA ALA A 20 -36.23 5.96 49.49
C ALA A 20 -37.13 4.79 49.04
N GLU A 21 -38.38 5.08 48.70
CA GLU A 21 -39.28 4.08 48.16
C GLU A 21 -38.61 3.46 46.92
N GLU A 22 -38.41 2.14 46.93
CA GLU A 22 -37.89 1.42 45.78
C GLU A 22 -38.86 1.63 44.59
N PRO A 23 -38.36 1.84 43.36
CA PRO A 23 -39.22 2.04 42.21
C PRO A 23 -40.11 0.82 42.01
N ARG A 24 -41.43 1.02 42.14
CA ARG A 24 -42.43 -0.05 42.01
C ARG A 24 -42.51 -0.60 40.58
N ILE A 25 -41.91 0.07 39.59
CA ILE A 25 -41.84 -0.36 38.18
C ILE A 25 -40.41 -0.16 37.63
N GLU A 26 -39.86 -1.21 37.02
CA GLU A 26 -38.61 -1.18 36.23
C GLU A 26 -38.97 -1.07 34.73
N ILE A 27 -38.53 0.00 34.06
CA ILE A 27 -38.79 0.26 32.63
C ILE A 27 -37.52 0.73 31.90
N THR A 28 -37.38 0.34 30.63
CA THR A 28 -36.32 0.89 29.76
C THR A 28 -36.76 2.21 29.14
N HIS A 29 -36.06 3.29 29.47
CA HIS A 29 -36.29 4.62 28.93
C HIS A 29 -35.51 4.84 27.62
N ASN A 30 -35.99 5.73 26.73
CA ASN A 30 -35.32 6.16 25.50
C ASN A 30 -34.93 5.01 24.54
N ILE A 31 -35.95 4.35 24.00
CA ILE A 31 -35.79 3.16 23.17
C ILE A 31 -35.53 3.58 21.72
N ILE A 32 -34.40 3.15 21.15
CA ILE A 32 -34.10 3.35 19.73
C ILE A 32 -34.55 2.11 18.94
N ALA A 33 -35.53 2.31 18.07
CA ALA A 33 -36.12 1.28 17.24
C ALA A 33 -35.62 1.40 15.80
N VAL A 34 -35.03 0.33 15.25
CA VAL A 34 -34.58 0.31 13.85
C VAL A 34 -35.73 -0.15 12.95
N LEU A 35 -36.07 0.64 11.93
CA LEU A 35 -37.11 0.33 10.97
C LEU A 35 -36.86 -1.03 10.29
N GLY A 36 -37.86 -1.92 10.33
CA GLY A 36 -37.79 -3.29 9.81
C GLY A 36 -37.30 -4.33 10.82
N GLU A 37 -36.74 -3.92 11.96
CA GLU A 37 -36.26 -4.81 13.02
C GLU A 37 -37.31 -4.96 14.14
N VAL A 38 -36.98 -5.78 15.14
CA VAL A 38 -37.78 -5.94 16.37
C VAL A 38 -37.08 -5.24 17.52
N VAL A 39 -37.85 -4.53 18.35
CA VAL A 39 -37.36 -3.86 19.56
C VAL A 39 -38.09 -4.41 20.78
N TYR A 40 -37.44 -4.40 21.94
CA TYR A 40 -38.05 -4.88 23.18
C TYR A 40 -38.52 -3.70 24.03
N LEU A 41 -39.79 -3.72 24.42
CA LEU A 41 -40.32 -2.82 25.44
C LEU A 41 -40.32 -3.58 26.76
N ASN A 42 -39.32 -3.32 27.61
CA ASN A 42 -39.22 -3.92 28.94
C ASN A 42 -39.97 -3.06 29.97
N CYS A 43 -40.93 -3.67 30.66
CA CYS A 43 -41.59 -3.07 31.83
C CYS A 43 -42.00 -4.15 32.83
N ARG A 44 -41.55 -4.03 34.08
CA ARG A 44 -41.74 -5.02 35.14
C ARG A 44 -42.21 -4.35 36.41
N TYR A 45 -43.24 -4.91 37.03
CA TYR A 45 -43.71 -4.48 38.34
C TYR A 45 -42.89 -5.17 39.43
N LEU A 46 -42.35 -4.36 40.36
CA LEU A 46 -41.52 -4.78 41.48
C LEU A 46 -42.20 -4.56 42.84
N GLY A 47 -43.43 -4.02 42.86
CA GLY A 47 -44.17 -3.79 44.09
C GLY A 47 -44.79 -5.06 44.68
N GLU A 48 -45.32 -4.94 45.90
CA GLU A 48 -45.90 -6.05 46.66
C GLU A 48 -47.41 -6.25 46.39
N SER A 49 -48.09 -5.28 45.77
CA SER A 49 -49.54 -5.33 45.53
C SER A 49 -49.91 -6.40 44.49
N GLU A 50 -51.00 -7.12 44.71
CA GLU A 50 -51.49 -8.12 43.75
C GLU A 50 -52.07 -7.43 42.49
N ILE A 51 -51.45 -7.66 41.34
CA ILE A 51 -51.85 -7.06 40.07
C ILE A 51 -53.04 -7.83 39.49
N GLN A 52 -54.14 -7.13 39.21
CA GLN A 52 -55.35 -7.67 38.59
C GLN A 52 -55.33 -7.54 37.08
N SER A 53 -54.78 -6.44 36.56
CA SER A 53 -54.69 -6.16 35.13
C SER A 53 -53.39 -5.43 34.80
N SER A 54 -52.84 -5.66 33.60
CA SER A 54 -51.62 -4.98 33.16
C SER A 54 -51.64 -4.75 31.66
N ARG A 55 -51.19 -3.59 31.17
CA ARG A 55 -51.21 -3.27 29.74
C ARG A 55 -50.21 -2.22 29.31
N TRP A 56 -49.73 -2.36 28.08
CA TRP A 56 -49.15 -1.28 27.31
C TRP A 56 -50.21 -0.47 26.60
N ILE A 57 -50.09 0.86 26.67
CA ILE A 57 -50.91 1.83 25.95
C ILE A 57 -49.99 2.83 25.24
N ARG A 58 -50.41 3.30 24.06
CA ARG A 58 -49.73 4.39 23.36
C ARG A 58 -50.47 5.69 23.62
N GLN A 59 -49.75 6.75 23.94
CA GLN A 59 -50.35 8.06 24.13
C GLN A 59 -50.74 8.64 22.77
N ILE A 60 -52.05 8.76 22.50
CA ILE A 60 -52.61 9.31 21.26
C ILE A 60 -53.64 10.37 21.64
N ASN A 61 -53.22 11.63 21.80
CA ASN A 61 -54.02 12.80 22.19
C ASN A 61 -54.94 12.62 23.42
N SER A 62 -54.88 13.53 24.39
CA SER A 62 -55.56 13.44 25.70
C SER A 62 -57.11 13.33 25.68
N LYS A 63 -57.76 13.28 24.52
CA LYS A 63 -59.22 13.23 24.34
C LYS A 63 -59.79 11.85 23.92
N VAL A 64 -58.95 10.85 23.62
CA VAL A 64 -59.39 9.50 23.19
C VAL A 64 -58.93 8.46 24.21
N LYS A 65 -59.83 7.56 24.66
CA LYS A 65 -59.44 6.40 25.49
C LYS A 65 -58.43 5.54 24.72
N SER A 66 -57.18 5.52 25.17
CA SER A 66 -56.09 4.73 24.58
C SER A 66 -56.43 3.24 24.67
N LYS A 67 -56.54 2.56 23.52
CA LYS A 67 -56.75 1.11 23.49
C LYS A 67 -55.45 0.40 23.88
N GLY A 68 -55.54 -0.62 24.74
CA GLY A 68 -54.42 -1.48 25.09
C GLY A 68 -53.79 -2.13 23.85
N LEU A 69 -52.46 -2.19 23.83
CA LEU A 69 -51.63 -2.75 22.76
C LEU A 69 -51.27 -4.21 23.04
N ALA A 70 -50.80 -4.50 24.24
CA ALA A 70 -50.49 -5.84 24.73
C ALA A 70 -50.55 -5.83 26.25
N GLY A 71 -51.01 -6.92 26.87
CA GLY A 71 -51.22 -6.95 28.32
C GLY A 71 -51.98 -8.18 28.80
N PHE A 72 -52.39 -8.15 30.06
CA PHE A 72 -53.30 -9.09 30.68
C PHE A 72 -54.57 -8.35 31.15
N LEU A 73 -55.73 -8.87 30.76
CA LEU A 73 -57.02 -8.38 31.24
C LEU A 73 -57.78 -9.57 31.87
N ASN A 74 -58.16 -9.46 33.13
CA ASN A 74 -58.82 -10.52 33.90
C ASN A 74 -58.06 -11.86 33.82
N GLY A 75 -56.73 -11.81 33.98
CA GLY A 75 -55.85 -12.98 33.94
C GLY A 75 -55.60 -13.59 32.54
N ARG A 76 -56.16 -13.04 31.46
CA ARG A 76 -55.92 -13.51 30.08
C ARG A 76 -55.00 -12.57 29.32
N ALA A 77 -53.96 -13.12 28.69
CA ALA A 77 -53.06 -12.37 27.81
C ALA A 77 -53.78 -11.91 26.53
N PHE A 78 -53.49 -10.70 26.09
CA PHE A 78 -53.91 -10.16 24.80
C PHE A 78 -52.76 -9.41 24.12
N LYS A 79 -52.80 -9.34 22.79
CA LYS A 79 -51.83 -8.59 21.97
C LYS A 79 -52.47 -8.04 20.70
N ARG A 80 -51.90 -6.95 20.19
CA ARG A 80 -52.11 -6.46 18.83
C ARG A 80 -51.03 -7.00 17.89
N HIS A 81 -51.30 -6.94 16.59
CA HIS A 81 -50.50 -7.57 15.53
C HIS A 81 -48.98 -7.30 15.63
N ASP A 82 -48.58 -6.07 15.96
CA ASP A 82 -47.17 -5.69 15.98
C ASP A 82 -46.45 -6.03 17.30
N PHE A 83 -47.17 -6.61 18.27
CA PHE A 83 -46.67 -6.94 19.61
C PHE A 83 -46.63 -8.45 19.86
N SER A 84 -45.65 -8.93 20.64
CA SER A 84 -45.69 -10.27 21.22
C SER A 84 -46.61 -10.33 22.43
N GLU A 85 -46.89 -11.55 22.89
CA GLU A 85 -47.55 -11.74 24.18
C GLU A 85 -46.58 -11.33 25.31
N PRO A 86 -47.07 -10.63 26.35
CA PRO A 86 -46.27 -10.27 27.52
C PRO A 86 -45.89 -11.50 28.35
N ALA A 87 -44.75 -11.42 29.05
CA ALA A 87 -44.16 -12.55 29.76
C ALA A 87 -44.99 -13.03 30.97
N SER A 88 -45.61 -12.13 31.73
CA SER A 88 -46.53 -12.46 32.83
C SER A 88 -47.37 -11.25 33.24
N LEU A 89 -48.33 -11.45 34.15
CA LEU A 89 -49.19 -10.39 34.69
C LEU A 89 -48.38 -9.23 35.29
N THR A 90 -47.23 -9.51 35.90
CA THR A 90 -46.30 -8.53 36.49
C THR A 90 -45.10 -8.18 35.58
N ASN A 91 -44.94 -8.87 34.45
CA ASN A 91 -43.86 -8.63 33.49
C ASN A 91 -44.45 -8.37 32.09
N LEU A 92 -44.62 -7.10 31.77
CA LEU A 92 -45.15 -6.62 30.50
C LEU A 92 -44.08 -6.57 29.39
N THR A 93 -42.96 -7.27 29.52
CA THR A 93 -41.94 -7.27 28.46
C THR A 93 -42.50 -7.84 27.17
N VAL A 94 -42.45 -7.06 26.08
CA VAL A 94 -42.98 -7.43 24.76
C VAL A 94 -42.00 -7.08 23.64
N GLN A 95 -41.99 -7.90 22.59
CA GLN A 95 -41.36 -7.57 21.31
C GLN A 95 -42.32 -6.70 20.50
N LEU A 96 -41.81 -5.60 19.96
CA LEU A 96 -42.49 -4.71 19.03
C LEU A 96 -41.82 -4.82 17.65
N ARG A 97 -42.58 -5.17 16.62
CA ARG A 97 -42.12 -5.17 15.22
C ARG A 97 -42.21 -3.76 14.65
N VAL A 98 -41.09 -3.21 14.22
CA VAL A 98 -40.98 -1.81 13.76
C VAL A 98 -41.33 -1.72 12.27
N SER A 99 -42.61 -1.61 11.93
CA SER A 99 -43.08 -1.65 10.53
C SER A 99 -43.16 -0.27 9.85
N SER A 100 -43.33 0.81 10.60
CA SER A 100 -43.44 2.20 10.10
C SER A 100 -42.79 3.18 11.06
N VAL A 101 -42.40 4.36 10.57
CA VAL A 101 -41.98 5.51 11.39
C VAL A 101 -43.10 6.03 12.29
N ASP A 102 -44.36 5.74 11.95
CA ASP A 102 -45.54 6.19 12.69
C ASP A 102 -45.68 5.56 14.07
N ILE A 103 -44.86 4.56 14.42
CA ILE A 103 -44.85 3.97 15.76
C ILE A 103 -44.04 4.80 16.76
N GLU A 104 -43.28 5.80 16.29
CA GLU A 104 -42.51 6.71 17.13
C GLU A 104 -43.42 7.46 18.12
N GLY A 105 -43.01 7.56 19.39
CA GLY A 105 -43.78 8.29 20.40
C GLY A 105 -43.74 7.64 21.77
N GLN A 106 -44.66 8.08 22.64
CA GLN A 106 -44.70 7.71 24.04
C GLN A 106 -45.59 6.48 24.29
N TYR A 107 -44.99 5.46 24.90
CA TYR A 107 -45.61 4.22 25.34
C TYR A 107 -45.65 4.22 26.86
N ILE A 108 -46.79 3.83 27.42
CA ILE A 108 -47.01 3.80 28.86
C ILE A 108 -47.33 2.35 29.23
N CYS A 109 -46.63 1.79 30.20
CA CYS A 109 -47.03 0.53 30.83
C CYS A 109 -47.82 0.85 32.09
N GLU A 110 -48.93 0.16 32.26
CA GLU A 110 -49.89 0.38 33.34
C GLU A 110 -50.19 -0.95 34.02
N PHE A 111 -50.16 -0.97 35.35
CA PHE A 111 -50.52 -2.09 36.22
C PHE A 111 -51.63 -1.63 37.16
N GLU A 112 -52.72 -2.38 37.22
CA GLU A 112 -53.88 -2.12 38.06
C GLU A 112 -53.95 -3.15 39.18
N SER A 113 -54.07 -2.66 40.41
CA SER A 113 -54.23 -3.44 41.64
C SER A 113 -55.42 -2.91 42.44
N GLU A 114 -55.80 -3.62 43.51
CA GLU A 114 -56.82 -3.12 44.44
C GLU A 114 -56.42 -1.81 45.14
N GLU A 115 -55.12 -1.58 45.30
CA GLU A 115 -54.56 -0.39 45.94
C GLU A 115 -54.46 0.83 45.01
N GLY A 116 -54.59 0.63 43.70
CA GLY A 116 -54.52 1.68 42.70
C GLY A 116 -53.82 1.28 41.39
N VAL A 117 -53.60 2.28 40.54
CA VAL A 117 -52.96 2.15 39.23
C VAL A 117 -51.53 2.66 39.29
N PHE A 118 -50.58 1.83 38.87
CA PHE A 118 -49.16 2.17 38.74
C PHE A 118 -48.79 2.26 37.26
N SER A 119 -48.17 3.34 36.83
CA SER A 119 -47.79 3.51 35.42
C SER A 119 -46.45 4.18 35.25
N GLU A 120 -45.69 3.75 34.24
CA GLU A 120 -44.45 4.39 33.80
C GLU A 120 -44.40 4.52 32.28
N ASN A 121 -43.56 5.43 31.78
CA ASN A 121 -43.53 5.74 30.35
C ASN A 121 -42.14 5.63 29.70
N ALA A 122 -42.12 5.21 28.43
CA ALA A 122 -40.95 5.11 27.59
C ALA A 122 -41.21 5.79 26.24
N PHE A 123 -40.23 6.54 25.75
CA PHE A 123 -40.28 7.12 24.41
C PHE A 123 -39.54 6.21 23.42
N VAL A 124 -40.20 5.86 22.32
CA VAL A 124 -39.62 5.08 21.23
C VAL A 124 -39.28 6.03 20.08
N THR A 125 -38.00 6.10 19.71
CA THR A 125 -37.48 6.87 18.57
C THR A 125 -37.18 5.93 17.41
N VAL A 126 -37.68 6.21 16.21
CA VAL A 126 -37.47 5.34 15.04
C VAL A 126 -36.32 5.86 14.17
N VAL A 127 -35.32 5.00 13.97
CA VAL A 127 -34.18 5.23 13.07
C VAL A 127 -34.22 4.23 11.90
N ALA A 128 -33.69 4.61 10.75
CA ALA A 128 -33.63 3.74 9.57
C ALA A 128 -32.20 3.71 9.05
N ARG A 129 -31.65 2.50 8.85
CA ARG A 129 -30.28 2.33 8.36
C ARG A 129 -30.25 2.62 6.85
N PRO A 130 -29.42 3.56 6.37
CA PRO A 130 -29.32 3.83 4.94
C PRO A 130 -28.63 2.67 4.21
N ASP A 131 -29.12 2.37 3.01
CA ASP A 131 -28.41 1.54 2.04
C ASP A 131 -27.49 2.40 1.19
N VAL A 132 -26.27 1.93 0.91
CA VAL A 132 -25.26 2.73 0.20
C VAL A 132 -25.03 2.16 -1.18
N GLN A 133 -25.32 2.96 -2.19
CA GLN A 133 -25.20 2.62 -3.61
C GLN A 133 -24.14 3.54 -4.24
N ILE A 134 -23.29 2.97 -5.10
CA ILE A 134 -22.24 3.71 -5.79
C ILE A 134 -22.28 3.40 -7.28
N LEU A 135 -22.07 4.44 -8.10
CA LEU A 135 -22.08 4.34 -9.56
C LEU A 135 -20.95 5.20 -10.14
N VAL A 136 -20.22 4.67 -11.12
CA VAL A 136 -19.18 5.38 -11.86
C VAL A 136 -19.64 5.64 -13.27
N ASN A 137 -19.56 6.90 -13.69
CA ASN A 137 -19.89 7.34 -15.04
C ASN A 137 -18.70 8.07 -15.65
N VAL A 138 -18.51 7.89 -16.96
CA VAL A 138 -17.54 8.60 -17.78
C VAL A 138 -18.28 9.51 -18.75
N GLY A 139 -17.76 10.71 -18.99
CA GLY A 139 -18.32 11.64 -19.97
C GLY A 139 -17.27 12.55 -20.57
N ILE A 140 -17.55 13.11 -21.75
CA ILE A 140 -16.68 14.06 -22.44
C ILE A 140 -17.37 15.42 -22.44
N ILE A 141 -16.70 16.44 -21.91
CA ILE A 141 -17.20 17.82 -21.87
C ILE A 141 -16.13 18.70 -22.53
N ASN A 142 -16.50 19.39 -23.61
CA ASN A 142 -15.60 20.27 -24.36
C ASN A 142 -14.26 19.60 -24.74
N GLY A 143 -14.31 18.35 -25.19
CA GLY A 143 -13.12 17.57 -25.58
C GLY A 143 -12.29 17.01 -24.42
N THR A 144 -12.61 17.34 -23.16
CA THR A 144 -11.93 16.78 -21.98
C THR A 144 -12.74 15.62 -21.42
N GLN A 145 -12.08 14.48 -21.15
CA GLN A 145 -12.69 13.34 -20.47
C GLN A 145 -12.80 13.61 -18.96
N TYR A 146 -14.00 13.45 -18.43
CA TYR A 146 -14.32 13.55 -17.01
C TYR A 146 -14.85 12.21 -16.51
N GLN A 147 -14.52 11.91 -15.26
CA GLN A 147 -15.18 10.87 -14.49
C GLN A 147 -16.05 11.49 -13.40
N SER A 148 -17.18 10.85 -13.15
CA SER A 148 -18.06 11.21 -12.05
C SER A 148 -18.47 9.96 -11.29
N VAL A 149 -18.27 10.01 -9.97
CA VAL A 149 -18.66 8.96 -9.06
C VAL A 149 -19.83 9.45 -8.23
N SER A 150 -20.97 8.78 -8.36
CA SER A 150 -22.20 9.07 -7.62
C SER A 150 -22.33 8.09 -6.45
N CYS A 151 -22.48 8.61 -5.24
CA CYS A 151 -22.73 7.84 -4.04
C CYS A 151 -24.09 8.26 -3.46
N SER A 152 -24.98 7.29 -3.25
CA SER A 152 -26.32 7.53 -2.70
C SER A 152 -26.54 6.69 -1.45
N ALA A 153 -26.83 7.36 -0.33
CA ALA A 153 -27.22 6.76 0.93
C ALA A 153 -28.75 6.84 1.06
N VAL A 154 -29.42 5.75 0.67
CA VAL A 154 -30.88 5.67 0.46
C VAL A 154 -31.61 5.21 1.72
N GLY A 155 -32.69 5.88 2.08
CA GLY A 155 -33.61 5.42 3.13
C GLY A 155 -33.09 5.57 4.57
N GLY A 156 -32.16 6.50 4.81
CA GLY A 156 -31.65 6.80 6.15
C GLY A 156 -32.62 7.65 6.98
N ARG A 157 -32.71 7.39 8.28
CA ARG A 157 -33.39 8.26 9.26
C ARG A 157 -32.57 8.28 10.55
N PRO A 158 -32.02 9.43 10.98
CA PRO A 158 -32.09 10.76 10.35
C PRO A 158 -31.32 10.85 9.00
N SER A 159 -31.30 12.01 8.35
CA SER A 159 -30.62 12.17 7.05
C SER A 159 -29.11 11.82 7.15
N PRO A 160 -28.60 10.91 6.29
CA PRO A 160 -27.19 10.51 6.30
C PRO A 160 -26.27 11.63 5.79
N GLN A 161 -24.97 11.54 6.11
CA GLN A 161 -23.95 12.49 5.64
C GLN A 161 -22.90 11.78 4.78
N ILE A 162 -22.63 12.32 3.60
CA ILE A 162 -21.69 11.79 2.62
C ILE A 162 -20.51 12.75 2.47
N SER A 163 -19.28 12.22 2.58
CA SER A 163 -18.05 12.92 2.20
C SER A 163 -17.18 12.06 1.29
N TRP A 164 -16.23 12.67 0.60
CA TRP A 164 -15.33 11.99 -0.34
C TRP A 164 -13.89 12.03 0.14
N SER A 165 -13.17 10.93 -0.10
CA SER A 165 -11.74 10.87 0.12
C SER A 165 -11.01 10.20 -1.05
N VAL A 166 -9.86 10.75 -1.41
CA VAL A 166 -8.97 10.29 -2.47
C VAL A 166 -7.57 10.19 -1.85
N ASN A 167 -6.97 8.99 -1.90
CA ASN A 167 -5.71 8.69 -1.19
C ASN A 167 -5.70 9.11 0.31
N GLY A 168 -6.83 8.92 1.01
CA GLY A 168 -6.97 9.28 2.42
C GLY A 168 -7.12 10.78 2.72
N LEU A 169 -7.10 11.65 1.70
CA LEU A 169 -7.29 13.10 1.81
C LEU A 169 -8.72 13.49 1.39
N ALA A 170 -9.23 14.60 1.94
CA ALA A 170 -10.56 15.12 1.57
C ALA A 170 -10.57 15.69 0.14
N ALA A 171 -11.56 15.32 -0.65
CA ALA A 171 -11.67 15.73 -2.06
C ALA A 171 -12.47 17.04 -2.25
N SER A 172 -12.10 18.10 -1.51
CA SER A 172 -12.78 19.41 -1.58
C SER A 172 -12.13 20.43 -2.51
N ASP A 173 -10.89 20.18 -2.94
CA ASP A 173 -10.07 21.16 -3.65
C ASP A 173 -9.97 20.87 -5.16
N TYR A 174 -9.45 21.81 -5.96
CA TYR A 174 -9.17 21.58 -7.38
C TYR A 174 -8.25 20.34 -7.53
N PRO A 175 -8.53 19.39 -8.45
CA PRO A 175 -9.45 19.46 -9.59
C PRO A 175 -10.84 18.84 -9.36
N PHE A 176 -11.26 18.64 -8.11
CA PHE A 176 -12.50 17.96 -7.76
C PHE A 176 -13.70 18.91 -7.70
N THR A 177 -14.87 18.43 -8.12
CA THR A 177 -16.15 19.12 -7.96
C THR A 177 -17.14 18.19 -7.28
N VAL A 178 -17.68 18.60 -6.13
CA VAL A 178 -18.65 17.83 -5.37
C VAL A 178 -20.02 18.50 -5.46
N SER A 179 -21.03 17.75 -5.92
CA SER A 179 -22.43 18.16 -5.80
C SER A 179 -23.16 17.25 -4.81
N VAL A 180 -24.05 17.83 -4.01
CA VAL A 180 -24.83 17.10 -2.99
C VAL A 180 -26.31 17.41 -3.19
N SER A 181 -27.14 16.37 -3.14
CA SER A 181 -28.59 16.48 -3.13
C SER A 181 -29.16 15.66 -1.98
N ASN A 182 -30.27 16.12 -1.41
CA ASN A 182 -30.96 15.45 -0.31
C ASN A 182 -32.45 15.42 -0.63
N THR A 183 -33.05 14.22 -0.60
CA THR A 183 -34.46 14.01 -0.87
C THR A 183 -35.14 13.42 0.36
N ALA A 184 -36.24 14.05 0.78
CA ALA A 184 -37.11 13.54 1.83
C ALA A 184 -38.23 12.73 1.20
N HIS A 185 -38.44 11.51 1.67
CA HIS A 185 -39.48 10.61 1.18
C HIS A 185 -40.75 10.73 2.02
N SER A 186 -41.90 10.43 1.42
CA SER A 186 -43.20 10.46 2.10
C SER A 186 -43.30 9.45 3.27
N ASN A 187 -42.48 8.40 3.26
CA ASN A 187 -42.37 7.42 4.34
C ASN A 187 -41.54 7.92 5.55
N GLY A 188 -41.10 9.18 5.55
CA GLY A 188 -40.34 9.79 6.64
C GLY A 188 -38.85 9.40 6.69
N THR A 189 -38.32 8.80 5.62
CA THR A 189 -36.87 8.54 5.44
C THR A 189 -36.24 9.55 4.49
N PHE A 190 -34.91 9.57 4.44
CA PHE A 190 -34.12 10.51 3.62
C PHE A 190 -33.14 9.75 2.74
N THR A 191 -32.93 10.27 1.52
CA THR A 191 -31.82 9.85 0.66
C THR A 191 -30.90 11.03 0.44
N GLN A 192 -29.63 10.89 0.82
CA GLN A 192 -28.60 11.83 0.43
C GLN A 192 -27.81 11.23 -0.73
N SER A 193 -27.60 12.01 -1.80
CA SER A 193 -26.76 11.63 -2.92
C SER A 193 -25.66 12.66 -3.11
N SER A 194 -24.44 12.23 -3.34
CA SER A 194 -23.31 13.09 -3.66
C SER A 194 -22.62 12.61 -4.92
N VAL A 195 -22.23 13.52 -5.81
CA VAL A 195 -21.47 13.22 -7.02
C VAL A 195 -20.13 13.94 -6.96
N LEU A 196 -19.04 13.17 -6.97
CA LEU A 196 -17.68 13.65 -7.13
C LEU A 196 -17.31 13.60 -8.61
N ARG A 197 -16.94 14.73 -9.20
CA ARG A 197 -16.50 14.84 -10.60
C ARG A 197 -15.09 15.39 -10.68
N PHE A 198 -14.27 14.84 -11.58
CA PHE A 198 -12.92 15.33 -11.87
C PHE A 198 -12.50 15.03 -13.32
N PRO A 199 -11.61 15.83 -13.91
CA PRO A 199 -10.97 15.51 -15.19
C PRO A 199 -10.06 14.30 -15.03
N THR A 200 -10.18 13.29 -15.90
CA THR A 200 -9.43 12.03 -15.78
C THR A 200 -7.90 12.25 -15.86
N HIS A 201 -7.44 13.25 -16.62
CA HIS A 201 -6.02 13.52 -16.81
C HIS A 201 -5.31 14.15 -15.59
N LEU A 202 -6.06 14.75 -14.66
CA LEU A 202 -5.52 15.43 -13.46
C LEU A 202 -5.60 14.58 -12.19
N GLN A 203 -6.15 13.37 -12.28
CA GLN A 203 -6.32 12.49 -11.14
C GLN A 203 -5.61 11.16 -11.41
N ASP A 204 -4.56 10.88 -10.65
CA ASP A 204 -3.65 9.76 -10.85
C ASP A 204 -3.92 8.55 -9.92
N GLU A 205 -4.80 8.71 -8.94
CA GLU A 205 -5.21 7.65 -8.02
C GLU A 205 -6.21 6.72 -8.70
N ASP A 206 -6.02 5.41 -8.48
CA ASP A 206 -6.80 4.34 -9.10
C ASP A 206 -8.21 4.17 -8.50
N SER A 207 -8.50 4.88 -7.41
CA SER A 207 -9.70 4.70 -6.63
C SER A 207 -10.10 5.93 -5.83
N VAL A 208 -11.41 6.05 -5.62
CA VAL A 208 -12.01 7.10 -4.77
C VAL A 208 -12.93 6.45 -3.76
N THR A 209 -13.03 7.04 -2.57
CA THR A 209 -13.81 6.47 -1.46
C THR A 209 -14.92 7.41 -1.04
N CYS A 210 -16.15 6.90 -1.04
CA CYS A 210 -17.32 7.54 -0.45
C CYS A 210 -17.42 7.16 1.04
N ASN A 211 -17.54 8.16 1.89
CA ASN A 211 -17.61 8.04 3.34
C ASN A 211 -19.02 8.41 3.82
N VAL A 212 -19.80 7.42 4.27
CA VAL A 212 -21.17 7.61 4.73
C VAL A 212 -21.26 7.54 6.25
N GLN A 213 -21.64 8.65 6.89
CA GLN A 213 -21.84 8.76 8.33
C GLN A 213 -23.35 8.76 8.66
N HIS A 214 -23.75 7.93 9.62
CA HIS A 214 -25.14 7.83 10.08
C HIS A 214 -25.19 7.23 11.51
N PRO A 215 -26.12 7.64 12.40
CA PRO A 215 -26.18 7.15 13.79
C PRO A 215 -26.38 5.64 13.95
N THR A 216 -26.97 4.96 12.96
CA THR A 216 -27.13 3.49 12.98
C THR A 216 -25.87 2.73 12.57
N LEU A 217 -24.79 3.44 12.24
CA LEU A 217 -23.51 2.89 11.83
C LEU A 217 -22.47 3.23 12.92
N PRO A 218 -21.88 2.23 13.60
CA PRO A 218 -20.92 2.48 14.68
C PRO A 218 -19.64 3.16 14.20
N ASN A 219 -19.27 2.92 12.94
CA ASN A 219 -18.22 3.62 12.21
C ASN A 219 -18.77 4.09 10.85
N PRO A 220 -18.23 5.16 10.25
CA PRO A 220 -18.60 5.55 8.89
C PRO A 220 -18.43 4.38 7.91
N LYS A 221 -19.42 4.15 7.04
CA LYS A 221 -19.35 3.13 6.00
C LYS A 221 -18.52 3.69 4.85
N LEU A 222 -17.35 3.09 4.62
CA LEU A 222 -16.42 3.44 3.56
C LEU A 222 -16.69 2.55 2.35
N THR A 223 -16.99 3.16 1.21
CA THR A 223 -17.21 2.46 -0.07
C THR A 223 -16.21 2.98 -1.08
N THR A 224 -15.18 2.18 -1.37
CA THR A 224 -14.14 2.50 -2.35
C THR A 224 -14.51 1.94 -3.73
N VAL A 225 -14.35 2.73 -4.78
CA VAL A 225 -14.58 2.32 -6.16
C VAL A 225 -13.38 2.68 -7.03
N ARG A 226 -13.12 1.84 -8.04
CA ARG A 226 -12.04 2.08 -9.01
C ARG A 226 -12.47 3.12 -10.04
N VAL A 227 -11.52 3.97 -10.42
CA VAL A 227 -11.67 4.99 -11.45
C VAL A 227 -10.55 4.82 -12.47
N GLU A 228 -10.80 5.22 -13.71
CA GLU A 228 -9.80 5.16 -14.78
C GLU A 228 -8.72 6.22 -14.55
N THR A 229 -7.48 5.91 -14.89
CA THR A 229 -6.37 6.86 -14.85
C THR A 229 -5.67 6.85 -16.20
N TYR A 230 -5.02 7.97 -16.52
CA TYR A 230 -4.24 8.08 -17.74
C TYR A 230 -2.86 7.45 -17.55
N VAL A 231 -2.44 6.63 -18.51
CA VAL A 231 -1.16 5.91 -18.50
C VAL A 231 -0.27 6.47 -19.59
N ARG A 232 0.99 6.76 -19.25
CA ARG A 232 1.95 7.27 -20.23
C ARG A 232 2.34 6.16 -21.22
N PRO A 233 2.20 6.36 -22.55
CA PRO A 233 2.59 5.37 -23.55
C PRO A 233 4.11 5.27 -23.69
N ASN A 234 4.58 4.08 -24.09
CA ASN A 234 5.94 3.86 -24.56
C ASN A 234 6.00 3.94 -26.08
N VAL A 235 6.84 4.84 -26.61
CA VAL A 235 6.92 5.18 -28.02
C VAL A 235 8.27 4.78 -28.61
N THR A 236 8.23 4.12 -29.77
CA THR A 236 9.42 3.65 -30.50
C THR A 236 9.26 3.86 -32.00
N ILE A 237 10.39 3.86 -32.71
CA ILE A 237 10.46 3.95 -34.18
C ILE A 237 11.38 2.84 -34.69
N THR A 238 10.95 2.12 -35.72
CA THR A 238 11.73 1.04 -36.34
C THR A 238 11.79 1.24 -37.85
N ALA A 239 12.89 0.83 -38.48
CA ALA A 239 13.02 0.79 -39.93
C ALA A 239 13.50 -0.59 -40.35
N GLU A 240 12.76 -1.23 -41.27
CA GLU A 240 13.09 -2.55 -41.80
C GLU A 240 13.08 -2.55 -43.32
N MET A 241 13.92 -3.37 -43.94
CA MET A 241 13.98 -3.47 -45.39
C MET A 241 13.10 -4.62 -45.88
N VAL A 242 12.18 -4.34 -46.79
CA VAL A 242 11.23 -5.30 -47.34
C VAL A 242 11.33 -5.34 -48.86
N GLN A 243 11.21 -6.54 -49.42
CA GLN A 243 11.19 -6.76 -50.86
C GLN A 243 9.77 -6.91 -51.37
N LYS A 244 9.37 -6.04 -52.30
CA LYS A 244 8.04 -6.07 -52.92
C LYS A 244 8.19 -5.88 -54.43
N GLY A 245 7.79 -6.89 -55.20
CA GLY A 245 7.81 -6.81 -56.67
C GLY A 245 9.20 -6.69 -57.30
N GLY A 246 10.27 -7.12 -56.61
CA GLY A 246 11.65 -7.04 -57.10
C GLY A 246 12.41 -5.75 -56.77
N ASN A 247 11.74 -4.77 -56.17
CA ASN A 247 12.35 -3.54 -55.66
C ASN A 247 12.51 -3.59 -54.14
N ASP A 248 13.54 -2.91 -53.64
CA ASP A 248 13.85 -2.80 -52.20
C ASP A 248 13.17 -1.54 -51.61
N PHE A 249 12.44 -1.70 -50.52
CA PHE A 249 11.74 -0.63 -49.80
C PHE A 249 12.16 -0.60 -48.32
N TRP A 250 12.22 0.59 -47.74
CA TRP A 250 12.24 0.78 -46.29
C TRP A 250 10.81 0.88 -45.76
N VAL A 251 10.49 0.11 -44.74
CA VAL A 251 9.26 0.23 -43.95
C VAL A 251 9.62 0.90 -42.64
N VAL A 252 9.19 2.15 -42.47
CA VAL A 252 9.38 2.90 -41.23
C VAL A 252 8.09 2.83 -40.43
N SER A 253 8.16 2.30 -39.21
CA SER A 253 7.02 2.11 -38.31
C SER A 253 7.18 2.95 -37.04
N CYS A 254 6.22 3.83 -36.78
CA CYS A 254 6.02 4.49 -35.50
C CYS A 254 5.13 3.61 -34.63
N ILE A 255 5.56 3.26 -33.43
CA ILE A 255 4.87 2.33 -32.54
C ILE A 255 4.64 3.00 -31.18
N SER A 256 3.40 3.00 -30.70
CA SER A 256 3.02 3.43 -29.35
C SER A 256 2.34 2.26 -28.62
N SER A 257 2.71 2.01 -27.36
CA SER A 257 2.20 0.88 -26.58
C SER A 257 1.87 1.27 -25.13
N GLY A 258 0.80 0.69 -24.59
CA GLY A 258 0.41 0.80 -23.18
C GLY A 258 -0.11 2.17 -22.74
N GLY A 259 -0.37 3.08 -23.68
CA GLY A 259 -0.91 4.41 -23.40
C GLY A 259 -2.41 4.37 -23.11
N ARG A 260 -2.86 5.20 -22.16
CA ARG A 260 -4.28 5.50 -21.96
C ARG A 260 -4.45 7.00 -21.76
N PRO A 261 -5.20 7.72 -22.63
CA PRO A 261 -5.85 7.25 -23.85
C PRO A 261 -4.85 6.85 -24.96
N ASP A 262 -5.34 6.42 -26.11
CA ASP A 262 -4.50 6.15 -27.27
C ASP A 262 -3.70 7.40 -27.68
N THR A 263 -2.47 7.19 -28.12
CA THR A 263 -1.57 8.26 -28.60
C THR A 263 -1.96 8.68 -30.01
N ASP A 264 -1.97 9.99 -30.30
CA ASP A 264 -2.05 10.42 -31.69
C ASP A 264 -0.65 10.42 -32.32
N ILE A 265 -0.51 9.72 -33.45
CA ILE A 265 0.76 9.50 -34.13
C ILE A 265 0.73 10.24 -35.46
N SER A 266 1.60 11.24 -35.60
CA SER A 266 1.84 11.96 -36.84
C SER A 266 3.28 11.73 -37.33
N LEU A 267 3.45 11.66 -38.65
CA LEU A 267 4.76 11.47 -39.28
C LEU A 267 5.10 12.76 -40.03
N ALA A 268 6.25 13.35 -39.71
CA ALA A 268 6.72 14.55 -40.39
C ALA A 268 7.42 14.16 -41.70
N LEU A 269 6.63 13.87 -42.75
CA LEU A 269 7.10 13.74 -44.12
C LEU A 269 6.72 14.97 -44.94
N SER A 270 7.59 15.39 -45.86
CA SER A 270 7.33 16.48 -46.80
C SER A 270 6.55 16.05 -48.04
N THR A 271 6.03 14.82 -48.09
CA THR A 271 5.42 14.21 -49.28
C THR A 271 4.11 13.48 -48.94
N ASP A 272 3.12 13.59 -49.84
CA ASP A 272 1.80 12.93 -49.81
C ASP A 272 1.90 11.41 -50.09
N GLU A 273 2.82 10.69 -49.44
CA GLU A 273 2.91 9.23 -49.59
C GLU A 273 1.90 8.50 -48.69
N GLU A 274 1.29 7.43 -49.22
CA GLU A 274 0.24 6.66 -48.54
C GLU A 274 0.76 6.02 -47.25
N LEU A 275 0.39 6.60 -46.10
CA LEU A 275 0.53 5.96 -44.80
C LEU A 275 -0.43 4.77 -44.72
N GLN A 276 0.13 3.56 -44.70
CA GLN A 276 -0.66 2.36 -44.42
C GLN A 276 -0.88 2.23 -42.92
N ARG A 277 -2.15 2.33 -42.50
CA ARG A 277 -2.58 2.04 -41.14
C ARG A 277 -2.78 0.54 -41.00
N GLU A 278 -1.84 -0.12 -40.32
CA GLU A 278 -1.96 -1.52 -39.96
C GLU A 278 -2.46 -1.61 -38.51
N ASN A 279 -3.63 -2.22 -38.31
CA ASN A 279 -4.14 -2.48 -36.97
C ASN A 279 -3.40 -3.68 -36.40
N SER A 280 -2.65 -3.46 -35.31
CA SER A 280 -2.02 -4.54 -34.55
C SER A 280 -3.07 -5.54 -34.06
N THR A 281 -2.68 -6.81 -33.93
CA THR A 281 -3.52 -7.86 -33.32
C THR A 281 -3.66 -7.65 -31.80
N ASP A 282 -2.77 -6.84 -31.21
CA ASP A 282 -2.78 -6.45 -29.80
C ASP A 282 -3.53 -5.10 -29.61
N PRO A 283 -4.62 -5.06 -28.82
CA PRO A 283 -5.41 -3.85 -28.60
C PRO A 283 -4.65 -2.73 -27.90
N ASP A 284 -3.57 -3.04 -27.16
CA ASP A 284 -2.80 -2.04 -26.40
C ASP A 284 -1.64 -1.43 -27.21
N THR A 285 -1.47 -1.80 -28.49
CA THR A 285 -0.37 -1.35 -29.34
C THR A 285 -0.86 -0.72 -30.63
N GLN A 286 -0.55 0.56 -30.84
CA GLN A 286 -0.83 1.30 -32.06
C GLN A 286 0.43 1.39 -32.94
N ARG A 287 0.28 1.05 -34.23
CA ARG A 287 1.38 1.09 -35.22
C ARG A 287 0.95 1.89 -36.44
N ARG A 288 1.81 2.81 -36.90
CA ARG A 288 1.68 3.48 -38.19
C ARG A 288 2.94 3.26 -39.01
N SER A 289 2.78 2.79 -40.25
CA SER A 289 3.89 2.43 -41.14
C SER A 289 3.84 3.21 -42.46
N VAL A 290 5.00 3.50 -43.02
CA VAL A 290 5.16 4.06 -44.37
C VAL A 290 6.15 3.23 -45.17
N PHE A 291 5.87 3.04 -46.46
CA PHE A 291 6.72 2.31 -47.40
C PHE A 291 7.48 3.31 -48.28
N LEU A 292 8.80 3.20 -48.33
CA LEU A 292 9.66 4.20 -48.96
C LEU A 292 10.66 3.51 -49.91
N PRO A 293 10.78 3.93 -51.18
CA PRO A 293 11.78 3.39 -52.10
C PRO A 293 13.20 3.55 -51.55
N ALA A 294 13.96 2.45 -51.45
CA ALA A 294 15.23 2.46 -50.73
C ALA A 294 16.30 3.38 -51.34
N ALA A 295 16.34 3.49 -52.68
CA ALA A 295 17.31 4.32 -53.40
C ALA A 295 17.01 5.84 -53.31
N GLU A 296 15.75 6.25 -53.16
CA GLU A 296 15.36 7.67 -53.16
C GLU A 296 15.50 8.33 -51.78
N TYR A 297 15.32 7.52 -50.73
CA TYR A 297 15.28 7.94 -49.33
C TYR A 297 16.55 7.55 -48.55
N GLU A 298 17.60 7.12 -49.25
CA GLU A 298 18.91 6.84 -48.69
C GLU A 298 19.46 8.02 -47.85
N GLY A 299 19.93 7.76 -46.63
CA GLY A 299 20.52 8.79 -45.75
C GLY A 299 19.53 9.83 -45.20
N ARG A 300 18.23 9.73 -45.52
CA ARG A 300 17.22 10.69 -45.05
C ARG A 300 16.78 10.38 -43.62
N ASN A 301 16.41 11.44 -42.90
CA ASN A 301 15.93 11.38 -41.53
C ASN A 301 14.40 11.46 -41.48
N PHE A 302 13.78 10.63 -40.65
CA PHE A 302 12.34 10.53 -40.46
C PHE A 302 12.00 10.76 -39.01
N THR A 303 11.02 11.62 -38.75
CA THR A 303 10.58 11.93 -37.39
C THR A 303 9.12 11.55 -37.19
N CYS A 304 8.86 10.63 -36.27
CA CYS A 304 7.52 10.38 -35.72
C CYS A 304 7.28 11.35 -34.57
N VAL A 305 6.11 11.98 -34.56
CA VAL A 305 5.62 12.86 -33.50
C VAL A 305 4.45 12.17 -32.81
N PHE A 306 4.54 12.06 -31.49
CA PHE A 306 3.58 11.39 -30.63
C PHE A 306 2.92 12.42 -29.72
N ASP A 307 1.60 12.57 -29.84
CA ASP A 307 0.81 13.44 -28.98
C ASP A 307 0.00 12.61 -27.98
N HIS A 308 0.16 12.93 -26.70
CA HIS A 308 -0.53 12.27 -25.61
C HIS A 308 -0.60 13.20 -24.38
N PRO A 309 -1.73 13.25 -23.65
CA PRO A 309 -1.89 14.17 -22.50
C PRO A 309 -0.90 13.98 -21.34
N LYS A 310 -0.24 12.81 -21.24
CA LYS A 310 0.82 12.54 -20.24
C LYS A 310 2.23 12.93 -20.71
N PHE A 311 2.40 13.42 -21.93
CA PHE A 311 3.66 14.00 -22.37
C PHE A 311 3.71 15.47 -21.97
N THR A 312 4.75 15.87 -21.23
CA THR A 312 4.94 17.26 -20.80
C THR A 312 5.41 18.16 -21.94
N HIS A 313 6.01 17.56 -22.97
CA HIS A 313 6.48 18.20 -24.20
C HIS A 313 6.12 17.31 -25.38
N ILE A 314 6.11 17.87 -26.59
CA ILE A 314 5.94 17.09 -27.82
C ILE A 314 7.02 16.01 -27.86
N GLU A 315 6.61 14.74 -27.79
CA GLU A 315 7.54 13.61 -27.88
C GLU A 315 7.76 13.29 -29.35
N SER A 316 9.02 13.27 -29.77
CA SER A 316 9.39 12.88 -31.12
C SER A 316 10.53 11.87 -31.11
N ARG A 317 10.52 10.97 -32.08
CA ARG A 317 11.61 10.02 -32.30
C ARG A 317 12.02 10.08 -33.75
N ALA A 318 13.31 10.18 -33.98
CA ALA A 318 13.90 10.31 -35.29
C ALA A 318 14.72 9.06 -35.63
N ILE A 319 14.66 8.62 -36.88
CA ILE A 319 15.52 7.57 -37.42
C ILE A 319 16.08 8.01 -38.75
N THR A 320 17.40 7.85 -38.91
CA THR A 320 18.09 8.09 -40.19
C THR A 320 18.25 6.77 -40.91
N LEU A 321 17.75 6.67 -42.13
CA LEU A 321 17.95 5.49 -42.96
C LEU A 321 19.42 5.39 -43.35
N PRO A 322 20.03 4.19 -43.32
CA PRO A 322 21.45 4.04 -43.61
C PRO A 322 21.75 4.35 -45.08
N SER A 323 22.89 5.00 -45.32
CA SER A 323 23.43 5.18 -46.67
C SER A 323 24.11 3.92 -47.17
N PHE A 324 23.92 3.59 -48.44
CA PHE A 324 24.52 2.46 -49.11
C PHE A 324 25.97 2.75 -49.46
N TYR A 325 26.85 1.80 -49.17
CA TYR A 325 28.25 1.88 -49.53
C TYR A 325 28.83 0.50 -49.90
N LEU A 326 29.83 0.54 -50.77
CA LEU A 326 30.70 -0.57 -51.11
C LEU A 326 32.12 -0.20 -50.66
N SER A 327 32.64 -0.88 -49.63
CA SER A 327 33.92 -0.51 -49.01
C SER A 327 35.13 -1.22 -49.61
N ARG A 328 35.02 -2.55 -49.81
CA ARG A 328 36.08 -3.38 -50.40
C ARG A 328 35.47 -4.64 -51.00
N VAL A 329 36.16 -5.20 -51.99
CA VAL A 329 35.91 -6.56 -52.49
C VAL A 329 37.21 -7.35 -52.33
N GLN A 330 37.14 -8.60 -51.88
CA GLN A 330 38.28 -9.47 -51.66
C GLN A 330 37.96 -10.92 -52.06
N LEU A 331 38.99 -11.74 -52.29
CA LEU A 331 38.82 -13.19 -52.46
C LEU A 331 38.48 -13.86 -51.13
N LEU A 332 37.56 -14.82 -51.18
CA LEU A 332 37.09 -15.56 -50.01
C LEU A 332 38.16 -16.59 -49.62
N GLY A 333 39.07 -16.22 -48.70
CA GLY A 333 40.14 -17.07 -48.18
C GLY A 333 41.56 -16.48 -48.20
N SER A 334 41.78 -15.27 -48.74
CA SER A 334 43.09 -14.60 -48.68
C SER A 334 43.36 -14.03 -47.27
N ARG A 335 44.41 -14.51 -46.60
CA ARG A 335 44.90 -13.88 -45.36
C ARG A 335 45.55 -12.54 -45.71
N PRO A 336 45.18 -11.43 -45.05
CA PRO A 336 45.82 -10.14 -45.29
C PRO A 336 47.27 -10.18 -44.81
N ARG A 337 48.23 -10.16 -45.74
CA ARG A 337 49.61 -9.81 -45.40
C ARG A 337 49.64 -8.31 -45.12
N ILE A 338 49.78 -7.95 -43.85
CA ILE A 338 50.11 -6.59 -43.45
C ILE A 338 51.51 -6.31 -44.02
N ASN A 339 51.68 -5.25 -44.82
CA ASN A 339 52.62 -4.17 -44.53
C ASN A 339 52.82 -3.18 -45.69
N THR A 340 52.92 -1.93 -45.27
CA THR A 340 53.58 -0.79 -45.92
C THR A 340 52.91 -0.18 -47.14
N GLU A 341 52.97 1.15 -47.12
CA GLU A 341 52.37 2.09 -48.04
C GLU A 341 52.60 1.75 -49.52
N GLY A 342 51.53 1.91 -50.31
CA GLY A 342 51.68 2.52 -51.62
C GLY A 342 51.50 1.65 -52.86
N PHE A 343 51.02 0.41 -52.82
CA PHE A 343 50.50 -0.28 -54.02
C PHE A 343 49.46 -1.33 -53.61
N GLN A 344 48.28 -1.35 -54.25
CA GLN A 344 47.30 -2.44 -54.04
C GLN A 344 47.96 -3.75 -54.50
N PRO A 345 48.17 -4.75 -53.63
CA PRO A 345 48.73 -6.02 -54.05
C PRO A 345 47.67 -6.77 -54.85
N THR A 346 47.94 -7.07 -56.11
CA THR A 346 47.14 -8.00 -56.90
C THR A 346 47.11 -9.34 -56.17
N GLU A 347 45.93 -9.80 -55.73
CA GLU A 347 45.82 -11.09 -55.04
C GLU A 347 46.20 -12.22 -56.01
N MET A 348 47.01 -13.17 -55.55
CA MET A 348 47.58 -14.23 -56.40
C MET A 348 47.06 -15.59 -55.92
N LEU A 349 46.44 -16.35 -56.81
CA LEU A 349 45.84 -17.66 -56.55
C LEU A 349 46.61 -18.74 -57.32
N GLU A 350 47.26 -19.64 -56.59
CA GLU A 350 48.00 -20.75 -57.19
C GLU A 350 47.12 -22.00 -57.25
N LEU A 351 47.06 -22.62 -58.42
CA LEU A 351 46.35 -23.86 -58.71
C LEU A 351 47.36 -24.93 -59.18
N GLN A 352 47.08 -26.21 -58.94
CA GLN A 352 47.92 -27.28 -59.46
C GLN A 352 47.33 -27.89 -60.72
N GLU A 353 48.18 -28.25 -61.69
CA GLU A 353 47.75 -28.86 -62.94
C GLU A 353 46.98 -30.18 -62.66
N GLY A 354 45.73 -30.27 -63.14
CA GLY A 354 44.84 -31.43 -62.93
C GLY A 354 43.88 -31.33 -61.73
N GLN A 355 43.91 -30.26 -60.93
CA GLN A 355 43.01 -30.03 -59.79
C GLN A 355 41.56 -29.79 -60.26
N ARG A 356 40.57 -30.48 -59.67
CA ARG A 356 39.13 -30.41 -60.05
C ARG A 356 38.28 -29.78 -58.96
N GLY A 357 37.12 -29.23 -59.32
CA GLY A 357 36.15 -28.68 -58.36
C GLY A 357 36.57 -27.32 -57.78
N ILE A 358 37.28 -26.51 -58.55
CA ILE A 358 37.79 -25.21 -58.09
C ILE A 358 36.66 -24.19 -58.10
N VAL A 359 36.38 -23.63 -56.94
CA VAL A 359 35.39 -22.57 -56.72
C VAL A 359 36.09 -21.38 -56.08
N VAL A 360 36.16 -20.27 -56.81
CA VAL A 360 36.75 -19.03 -56.33
C VAL A 360 35.63 -18.13 -55.82
N GLY A 361 35.49 -18.03 -54.51
CA GLY A 361 34.49 -17.18 -53.87
C GLY A 361 34.88 -15.70 -53.90
N LEU A 362 33.93 -14.84 -54.26
CA LEU A 362 34.12 -13.39 -54.27
C LEU A 362 33.34 -12.78 -53.09
N GLU A 363 34.04 -12.11 -52.16
CA GLU A 363 33.45 -11.49 -50.98
C GLU A 363 33.35 -9.96 -51.16
N VAL A 364 32.17 -9.41 -50.88
CA VAL A 364 31.90 -7.96 -50.93
C VAL A 364 31.65 -7.45 -49.52
N VAL A 365 32.41 -6.45 -49.10
CA VAL A 365 32.25 -5.78 -47.81
C VAL A 365 31.50 -4.46 -48.03
N GLY A 366 30.26 -4.40 -47.56
CA GLY A 366 29.37 -3.23 -47.69
C GLY A 366 27.97 -3.53 -47.16
N ASN A 367 27.10 -2.52 -47.14
CA ASN A 367 25.72 -2.63 -46.64
C ASN A 367 24.66 -2.53 -47.75
N VAL A 368 25.06 -2.80 -49.01
CA VAL A 368 24.14 -2.83 -50.15
C VAL A 368 23.32 -4.13 -50.20
N PRO A 369 22.01 -4.06 -50.42
CA PRO A 369 21.13 -5.22 -50.38
C PRO A 369 21.32 -6.17 -51.58
N ARG A 370 21.67 -5.61 -52.74
CA ARG A 370 21.90 -6.36 -54.00
C ARG A 370 23.07 -5.75 -54.76
N TYR A 371 23.70 -6.49 -55.66
CA TYR A 371 24.72 -5.97 -56.56
C TYR A 371 24.91 -6.92 -57.75
N ASN A 372 25.27 -6.37 -58.91
CA ASN A 372 25.61 -7.11 -60.11
C ASN A 372 27.13 -7.33 -60.18
N VAL A 373 27.54 -8.50 -60.66
CA VAL A 373 28.96 -8.87 -60.81
C VAL A 373 29.24 -9.18 -62.27
N THR A 374 30.29 -8.59 -62.81
CA THR A 374 30.80 -8.87 -64.17
C THR A 374 32.29 -9.11 -64.11
N CYS A 375 32.77 -10.25 -64.62
CA CYS A 375 34.18 -10.61 -64.61
C CYS A 375 34.73 -10.76 -66.03
N LYS A 376 35.97 -10.32 -66.25
CA LYS A 376 36.74 -10.48 -67.49
C LYS A 376 38.13 -11.06 -67.18
N LYS A 377 38.77 -11.67 -68.18
CA LYS A 377 40.12 -12.23 -68.08
C LYS A 377 41.03 -11.59 -69.13
N ASP A 378 42.15 -10.99 -68.71
CA ASP A 378 43.16 -10.38 -69.60
C ASP A 378 42.56 -9.45 -70.66
N ASP A 379 41.60 -8.60 -70.26
CA ASP A 379 40.81 -7.71 -71.12
C ASP A 379 39.93 -8.40 -72.21
N GLY A 380 39.77 -9.73 -72.14
CA GLY A 380 38.87 -10.55 -72.95
C GLY A 380 37.73 -11.22 -72.17
N PRO A 381 36.81 -11.92 -72.86
CA PRO A 381 35.74 -12.70 -72.21
C PRO A 381 36.33 -13.87 -71.41
N LEU A 382 35.55 -14.40 -70.45
CA LEU A 382 35.97 -15.56 -69.66
C LEU A 382 36.26 -16.78 -70.58
N PRO A 383 37.33 -17.54 -70.31
CA PRO A 383 37.73 -18.68 -71.14
C PRO A 383 36.72 -19.83 -71.07
N ALA A 384 36.73 -20.71 -72.08
CA ALA A 384 35.85 -21.88 -72.13
C ALA A 384 36.11 -22.81 -70.93
N GLY A 385 35.05 -23.17 -70.20
CA GLY A 385 35.15 -23.96 -68.97
C GLY A 385 35.23 -23.13 -67.68
N LEU A 386 35.11 -21.80 -67.73
CA LEU A 386 35.07 -20.95 -66.54
C LEU A 386 33.79 -20.10 -66.52
N GLU A 387 32.91 -20.38 -65.56
CA GLU A 387 31.58 -19.74 -65.47
C GLU A 387 31.40 -19.00 -64.15
N LEU A 388 30.80 -17.80 -64.24
CA LEU A 388 30.35 -17.04 -63.07
C LEU A 388 29.00 -17.59 -62.61
N VAL A 389 29.00 -18.37 -61.53
CA VAL A 389 27.80 -18.97 -60.95
C VAL A 389 27.51 -18.26 -59.63
N GLY A 390 26.49 -17.38 -59.65
CA GLY A 390 26.11 -16.58 -58.50
C GLY A 390 27.21 -15.58 -58.09
N ARG A 391 27.90 -15.88 -56.98
CA ARG A 391 28.97 -15.04 -56.39
C ARG A 391 30.35 -15.70 -56.47
N SER A 392 30.51 -16.74 -57.28
CA SER A 392 31.77 -17.48 -57.38
C SER A 392 32.12 -17.76 -58.84
N LEU A 393 33.41 -17.70 -59.15
CA LEU A 393 33.95 -18.18 -60.42
C LEU A 393 34.26 -19.67 -60.29
N THR A 394 33.64 -20.48 -61.14
CA THR A 394 33.71 -21.95 -61.09
C THR A 394 34.42 -22.48 -62.32
N VAL A 395 35.39 -23.37 -62.10
CA VAL A 395 36.13 -24.05 -63.18
C VAL A 395 35.47 -25.40 -63.47
N GLN A 396 34.83 -25.50 -64.63
CA GLN A 396 34.17 -26.68 -65.18
C GLN A 396 35.23 -27.64 -65.78
N GLY A 397 36.03 -28.30 -64.93
CA GLY A 397 37.03 -29.26 -65.39
C GLY A 397 38.31 -29.30 -64.53
N PRO A 398 39.36 -30.01 -64.97
CA PRO A 398 40.68 -29.94 -64.36
C PRO A 398 41.35 -28.58 -64.63
N ALA A 399 42.13 -28.06 -63.68
CA ALA A 399 42.96 -26.88 -63.86
C ALA A 399 44.04 -27.14 -64.92
N GLU A 400 43.82 -26.57 -66.09
CA GLU A 400 44.75 -26.51 -67.21
C GLU A 400 45.49 -25.18 -67.25
N HIS A 401 46.65 -25.14 -67.92
CA HIS A 401 47.48 -23.94 -68.04
C HIS A 401 46.73 -22.72 -68.63
N GLN A 402 45.71 -22.95 -69.47
CA GLN A 402 44.86 -21.92 -70.05
C GLN A 402 44.05 -21.09 -69.03
N HIS A 403 43.89 -21.58 -67.79
CA HIS A 403 43.21 -20.84 -66.73
C HIS A 403 44.11 -19.78 -66.08
N SER A 404 45.41 -19.79 -66.36
CA SER A 404 46.34 -18.78 -65.86
C SER A 404 46.13 -17.43 -66.55
N GLY A 405 46.17 -16.34 -65.78
CA GLY A 405 45.96 -14.97 -66.27
C GLY A 405 45.36 -14.03 -65.23
N LEU A 406 45.23 -12.75 -65.58
CA LEU A 406 44.68 -11.69 -64.72
C LEU A 406 43.17 -11.59 -64.88
N TYR A 407 42.45 -11.72 -63.76
CA TYR A 407 41.00 -11.59 -63.70
C TYR A 407 40.62 -10.26 -63.08
N GLU A 408 39.66 -9.58 -63.70
CA GLU A 408 39.07 -8.33 -63.19
C GLU A 408 37.57 -8.49 -63.06
N CYS A 409 37.06 -8.36 -61.83
CA CYS A 409 35.65 -8.43 -61.52
C CYS A 409 35.15 -7.07 -61.01
N VAL A 410 34.07 -6.57 -61.62
CA VAL A 410 33.42 -5.31 -61.26
C VAL A 410 32.07 -5.61 -60.60
N PHE A 411 31.88 -5.04 -59.42
CA PHE A 411 30.68 -5.13 -58.59
C PHE A 411 29.95 -3.81 -58.67
N SER A 412 28.67 -3.82 -59.03
CA SER A 412 27.89 -2.60 -59.23
C SER A 412 26.52 -2.67 -58.55
N HIS A 413 26.16 -1.62 -57.83
CA HIS A 413 24.81 -1.42 -57.28
C HIS A 413 24.39 0.03 -57.51
N HIS A 414 23.42 0.25 -58.39
CA HIS A 414 23.05 1.59 -58.88
C HIS A 414 24.28 2.39 -59.34
N HIS A 415 24.64 3.46 -58.61
CA HIS A 415 25.79 4.32 -58.91
C HIS A 415 27.10 3.84 -58.26
N LEU A 416 27.04 2.94 -57.28
CA LEU A 416 28.20 2.43 -56.56
C LEU A 416 28.89 1.35 -57.39
N LYS A 417 30.22 1.47 -57.54
CA LYS A 417 31.06 0.48 -58.23
C LYS A 417 32.30 0.16 -57.40
N ALA A 418 32.65 -1.12 -57.33
CA ALA A 418 33.89 -1.59 -56.74
C ALA A 418 34.54 -2.62 -57.68
N MET A 419 35.87 -2.70 -57.68
CA MET A 419 36.64 -3.56 -58.58
C MET A 419 37.59 -4.45 -57.78
N LEU A 420 37.72 -5.71 -58.20
CA LEU A 420 38.68 -6.68 -57.69
C LEU A 420 39.55 -7.18 -58.85
N GLN A 421 40.86 -7.12 -58.69
CA GLN A 421 41.85 -7.67 -59.64
C GLN A 421 42.71 -8.74 -58.95
N PHE A 422 42.80 -9.93 -59.55
CA PHE A 422 43.57 -11.05 -59.03
C PHE A 422 44.14 -11.93 -60.15
N ASN A 423 45.26 -12.61 -59.91
CA ASN A 423 45.97 -13.43 -60.91
C ASN A 423 45.92 -14.91 -60.55
N ILE A 424 45.67 -15.79 -61.53
CA ILE A 424 45.70 -17.24 -61.35
C ILE A 424 46.97 -17.83 -61.99
N THR A 425 47.70 -18.69 -61.27
CA THR A 425 48.87 -19.43 -61.79
C THR A 425 48.69 -20.94 -61.65
N VAL A 426 49.18 -21.75 -62.60
CA VAL A 426 49.05 -23.22 -62.58
C VAL A 426 50.44 -23.89 -62.54
N GLN A 427 50.77 -24.61 -61.45
CA GLN A 427 52.10 -25.24 -61.23
C GLN A 427 52.13 -26.76 -61.60
N PRO A 428 53.26 -27.31 -62.09
CA PRO A 428 53.44 -28.73 -62.45
C PRO A 428 53.83 -29.65 -61.26
N ARG A 429 53.47 -30.94 -61.32
CA ARG A 429 53.64 -31.94 -60.21
C ARG A 429 55.01 -32.64 -60.17
N VAL A 430 55.54 -32.89 -58.97
CA VAL A 430 56.79 -33.66 -58.67
C VAL A 430 56.49 -34.87 -57.74
N PHE A 431 57.33 -35.92 -57.83
CA PHE A 431 57.32 -37.25 -57.15
C PHE A 431 56.61 -37.37 -55.78
N GLN A 432 55.86 -38.47 -55.59
CA GLN A 432 54.99 -38.72 -54.43
C GLN A 432 55.65 -39.51 -53.28
N PRO A 433 55.96 -38.86 -52.15
CA PRO A 433 56.18 -39.51 -50.85
C PRO A 433 54.87 -40.07 -50.25
N VAL A 434 54.96 -41.13 -49.43
CA VAL A 434 53.81 -41.77 -48.76
C VAL A 434 53.56 -41.05 -47.42
N PRO A 435 52.44 -40.31 -47.27
CA PRO A 435 52.20 -39.51 -46.07
C PRO A 435 51.89 -40.39 -44.84
N PRO A 436 52.38 -40.02 -43.64
CA PRO A 436 52.00 -40.69 -42.40
C PRO A 436 50.49 -40.61 -42.16
N THR A 437 49.93 -41.69 -41.60
CA THR A 437 48.61 -41.65 -40.95
C THR A 437 48.76 -41.05 -39.56
N VAL A 438 48.20 -39.86 -39.36
CA VAL A 438 48.27 -39.14 -38.10
C VAL A 438 47.05 -39.43 -37.23
N ARG A 439 47.27 -39.76 -35.95
CA ARG A 439 46.22 -39.89 -34.92
C ARG A 439 46.62 -39.15 -33.66
N VAL A 440 45.63 -38.59 -32.97
CA VAL A 440 45.81 -37.97 -31.66
C VAL A 440 44.75 -38.53 -30.74
N ASP A 441 45.19 -39.16 -29.66
CA ASP A 441 44.34 -39.80 -28.66
C ASP A 441 44.47 -39.07 -27.32
N LEU A 442 43.34 -38.99 -26.60
CA LEU A 442 43.25 -38.31 -25.31
C LEU A 442 42.56 -39.23 -24.30
N TRP A 443 43.23 -39.47 -23.18
CA TRP A 443 42.63 -40.19 -22.05
C TRP A 443 43.03 -39.57 -20.71
N THR A 444 42.43 -40.08 -19.63
CA THR A 444 42.71 -39.64 -18.26
C THR A 444 43.32 -40.79 -17.47
N LYS A 445 44.37 -40.50 -16.69
CA LYS A 445 45.03 -41.49 -15.83
C LYS A 445 45.51 -40.79 -14.55
N GLY A 446 44.96 -41.18 -13.41
CA GLY A 446 45.39 -40.67 -12.09
C GLY A 446 45.18 -39.17 -11.87
N GLY A 447 44.11 -38.58 -12.42
CA GLY A 447 43.81 -37.14 -12.29
C GLY A 447 44.58 -36.22 -13.25
N LEU A 448 45.42 -36.77 -14.13
CA LEU A 448 46.10 -36.07 -15.21
C LEU A 448 45.52 -36.46 -16.58
N ARG A 449 45.52 -35.51 -17.52
CA ARG A 449 45.16 -35.73 -18.93
C ARG A 449 46.42 -36.17 -19.67
N VAL A 450 46.33 -37.29 -20.39
CA VAL A 450 47.43 -37.83 -21.20
C VAL A 450 47.06 -37.64 -22.66
N ILE A 451 47.93 -36.98 -23.41
CA ILE A 451 47.79 -36.79 -24.86
C ILE A 451 48.84 -37.64 -25.55
N GLU A 452 48.41 -38.45 -26.52
CA GLU A 452 49.29 -39.20 -27.40
C GLU A 452 49.08 -38.75 -28.85
N CYS A 453 50.17 -38.49 -29.56
CA CYS A 453 50.17 -38.15 -30.97
C CYS A 453 51.01 -39.17 -31.74
N SER A 454 50.39 -39.91 -32.66
CA SER A 454 51.04 -40.93 -33.46
C SER A 454 51.07 -40.53 -34.95
N ALA A 455 52.24 -40.60 -35.57
CA ALA A 455 52.42 -40.50 -37.03
C ALA A 455 52.91 -41.87 -37.52
N ALA A 456 52.01 -42.66 -38.15
CA ALA A 456 52.26 -44.04 -38.51
C ALA A 456 52.42 -44.26 -40.02
N ASP A 457 53.17 -45.29 -40.40
CA ASP A 457 53.31 -45.79 -41.78
C ASP A 457 53.88 -44.79 -42.82
N ALA A 458 54.79 -43.90 -42.38
CA ALA A 458 55.41 -42.92 -43.26
C ALA A 458 56.64 -43.46 -44.01
N VAL A 459 56.86 -42.94 -45.22
CA VAL A 459 58.11 -43.12 -45.97
C VAL A 459 58.53 -41.77 -46.59
N PRO A 460 59.61 -41.12 -46.12
CA PRO A 460 60.52 -41.49 -45.01
C PRO A 460 59.92 -41.27 -43.60
N ALA A 461 60.69 -41.47 -42.52
CA ALA A 461 60.18 -41.28 -41.16
C ALA A 461 59.72 -39.83 -40.88
N ALA A 462 58.55 -39.66 -40.26
CA ALA A 462 58.03 -38.37 -39.83
C ALA A 462 58.59 -37.95 -38.46
N ASN A 463 58.84 -36.65 -38.26
CA ASN A 463 59.31 -36.10 -36.99
C ASN A 463 58.15 -35.46 -36.23
N VAL A 464 57.90 -35.91 -35.00
CA VAL A 464 56.79 -35.47 -34.12
C VAL A 464 57.33 -34.59 -33.01
N SER A 465 56.82 -33.37 -32.86
CA SER A 465 57.18 -32.43 -31.79
C SER A 465 55.95 -31.73 -31.20
N TRP A 466 56.10 -31.10 -30.03
CA TRP A 466 55.01 -30.41 -29.33
C TRP A 466 55.26 -28.89 -29.30
N LEU A 467 54.25 -28.12 -29.72
CA LEU A 467 54.16 -26.68 -29.49
C LEU A 467 53.15 -26.43 -28.36
N LEU A 468 53.68 -26.00 -27.20
CA LEU A 468 52.89 -25.74 -26.01
C LEU A 468 52.61 -24.24 -25.83
N PRO A 469 51.46 -23.87 -25.24
CA PRO A 469 51.18 -22.49 -24.85
C PRO A 469 52.21 -21.94 -23.84
N LYS A 470 52.41 -20.62 -23.84
CA LYS A 470 53.34 -19.95 -22.91
C LYS A 470 52.96 -20.25 -21.45
N GLY A 471 53.91 -20.77 -20.67
CA GLY A 471 53.76 -21.04 -19.24
C GLY A 471 53.40 -22.49 -18.87
N VAL A 472 53.32 -23.41 -19.84
CA VAL A 472 53.06 -24.84 -19.60
C VAL A 472 54.34 -25.64 -19.80
N SER A 473 54.87 -26.25 -18.74
CA SER A 473 55.96 -27.23 -18.79
C SER A 473 55.48 -28.57 -18.24
N GLY A 474 55.71 -29.65 -18.97
CA GLY A 474 55.24 -31.00 -18.62
C GLY A 474 56.24 -32.07 -19.07
N GLU A 475 56.14 -33.24 -18.45
CA GLU A 475 56.93 -34.41 -18.84
C GLU A 475 56.44 -34.97 -20.18
N SER A 476 57.40 -35.29 -21.06
CA SER A 476 57.12 -35.84 -22.39
C SER A 476 58.12 -36.92 -22.75
N TRP A 477 57.66 -37.92 -23.49
CA TRP A 477 58.52 -38.97 -24.04
C TRP A 477 58.01 -39.40 -25.43
N PHE A 478 58.89 -40.01 -26.23
CA PHE A 478 58.59 -40.45 -27.59
C PHE A 478 58.96 -41.92 -27.78
N ASN A 479 58.09 -42.70 -28.44
CA ASN A 479 58.37 -44.07 -28.84
C ASN A 479 58.42 -44.20 -30.37
N PHE A 480 59.43 -44.90 -30.87
CA PHE A 480 59.68 -45.11 -32.30
C PHE A 480 59.52 -46.58 -32.66
N THR A 481 58.81 -46.87 -33.75
CA THR A 481 58.64 -48.23 -34.31
C THR A 481 58.83 -48.20 -35.83
N SER A 482 59.45 -49.23 -36.40
CA SER A 482 59.65 -49.35 -37.85
C SER A 482 59.37 -50.79 -38.31
N HIS A 483 58.57 -50.96 -39.35
CA HIS A 483 58.20 -52.27 -39.89
C HIS A 483 58.09 -52.20 -41.42
N ASN A 484 58.71 -53.13 -42.15
CA ASN A 484 58.66 -53.19 -43.62
C ASN A 484 58.98 -51.88 -44.37
N GLY A 485 59.91 -51.08 -43.86
CA GLY A 485 60.32 -49.82 -44.49
C GLY A 485 59.36 -48.64 -44.26
N SER A 486 58.23 -48.86 -43.56
CA SER A 486 57.40 -47.79 -43.01
C SER A 486 57.85 -47.46 -41.57
N HIS A 487 57.74 -46.19 -41.20
CA HIS A 487 58.16 -45.69 -39.89
C HIS A 487 56.97 -45.06 -39.15
N SER A 488 56.89 -45.35 -37.86
CA SER A 488 55.82 -44.89 -36.97
C SER A 488 56.39 -44.29 -35.70
N VAL A 489 56.06 -43.03 -35.42
CA VAL A 489 56.54 -42.26 -34.26
C VAL A 489 55.35 -41.85 -33.40
N THR A 490 55.45 -42.07 -32.09
CA THR A 490 54.42 -41.70 -31.09
C THR A 490 55.04 -40.78 -30.05
N GLY A 491 54.42 -39.63 -29.78
CA GLY A 491 54.78 -38.72 -28.70
C GLY A 491 53.69 -38.67 -27.64
N VAL A 492 54.06 -38.73 -26.36
CA VAL A 492 53.11 -38.64 -25.23
C VAL A 492 53.45 -37.43 -24.36
N PHE A 493 52.42 -36.67 -23.95
CA PHE A 493 52.54 -35.47 -23.12
C PHE A 493 51.51 -35.45 -21.99
N LEU A 494 51.92 -35.11 -20.77
CA LEU A 494 51.06 -35.02 -19.58
C LEU A 494 50.60 -33.58 -19.31
N LEU A 495 49.29 -33.36 -19.17
CA LEU A 495 48.68 -32.07 -18.83
C LEU A 495 47.80 -32.15 -17.57
N PRO A 496 47.60 -31.02 -16.86
CA PRO A 496 46.58 -30.92 -15.81
C PRO A 496 45.16 -31.17 -16.36
N ALA A 497 44.24 -31.60 -15.49
CA ALA A 497 42.89 -32.07 -15.86
C ALA A 497 42.04 -31.05 -16.64
N CYS A 498 42.19 -29.77 -16.33
CA CYS A 498 41.57 -28.63 -17.02
C CYS A 498 42.44 -27.37 -16.82
N SER A 499 42.14 -26.29 -17.55
CA SER A 499 42.84 -25.00 -17.44
C SER A 499 41.89 -23.82 -17.29
N PRO A 500 42.26 -22.71 -16.61
CA PRO A 500 41.49 -21.46 -16.59
C PRO A 500 41.22 -20.88 -17.99
N TRP A 501 42.11 -21.16 -18.94
CA TRP A 501 42.04 -20.72 -20.33
C TRP A 501 41.95 -21.92 -21.27
N GLU A 502 41.39 -21.73 -22.47
CA GLU A 502 41.55 -22.69 -23.55
C GLU A 502 43.03 -22.82 -23.90
N LEU A 503 43.64 -23.93 -23.48
CA LEU A 503 45.02 -24.26 -23.83
C LEU A 503 44.98 -25.19 -25.03
N THR A 504 45.56 -24.74 -26.12
CA THR A 504 45.72 -25.56 -27.32
C THR A 504 47.15 -26.08 -27.37
N ALA A 505 47.33 -27.36 -27.11
CA ALA A 505 48.59 -28.04 -27.41
C ALA A 505 48.56 -28.44 -28.88
N VAL A 506 49.63 -28.15 -29.62
CA VAL A 506 49.73 -28.49 -31.03
C VAL A 506 50.81 -29.55 -31.20
N CYS A 507 50.42 -30.75 -31.64
CA CYS A 507 51.35 -31.73 -32.15
C CYS A 507 51.77 -31.34 -33.57
N VAL A 508 53.06 -31.13 -33.80
CA VAL A 508 53.63 -30.73 -35.09
C VAL A 508 54.33 -31.91 -35.72
N ILE A 509 53.92 -32.29 -36.93
CA ILE A 509 54.42 -33.46 -37.63
C ILE A 509 55.10 -33.01 -38.91
N ASN A 510 56.41 -33.10 -38.95
CA ASN A 510 57.21 -32.76 -40.11
C ASN A 510 57.48 -34.01 -40.96
N HIS A 511 57.02 -34.01 -42.21
CA HIS A 511 57.27 -35.08 -43.17
C HIS A 511 57.38 -34.53 -44.59
N PRO A 512 58.26 -35.05 -45.46
CA PRO A 512 58.46 -34.53 -46.83
C PRO A 512 57.24 -34.62 -47.74
N ALA A 513 56.21 -35.39 -47.38
CA ALA A 513 54.92 -35.42 -48.07
C ALA A 513 53.98 -34.26 -47.74
N PHE A 514 54.32 -33.45 -46.75
CA PHE A 514 53.55 -32.28 -46.36
C PHE A 514 54.32 -31.02 -46.77
N GLU A 515 53.67 -30.11 -47.51
CA GLU A 515 54.25 -28.81 -47.90
C GLU A 515 54.48 -27.90 -46.68
N GLU A 516 53.65 -28.04 -45.65
CA GLU A 516 53.80 -27.44 -44.32
C GLU A 516 53.72 -28.53 -43.24
N PRO A 517 54.30 -28.33 -42.05
CA PRO A 517 54.17 -29.31 -40.95
C PRO A 517 52.70 -29.59 -40.63
N GLU A 518 52.30 -30.86 -40.62
CA GLU A 518 50.94 -31.25 -40.29
C GLU A 518 50.72 -31.03 -38.80
N ASN A 519 49.82 -30.11 -38.46
CA ASN A 519 49.55 -29.69 -37.10
C ASN A 519 48.23 -30.30 -36.63
N ARG A 520 48.27 -31.08 -35.55
CA ARG A 520 47.07 -31.53 -34.85
C ARG A 520 46.96 -30.82 -33.53
N SER A 521 46.01 -29.89 -33.47
CA SER A 521 45.65 -29.21 -32.24
C SER A 521 44.76 -30.09 -31.38
N ILE A 522 45.02 -30.06 -30.08
CA ILE A 522 44.08 -30.52 -29.08
C ILE A 522 43.85 -29.40 -28.09
N THR A 523 42.59 -29.02 -27.96
CA THR A 523 42.17 -27.95 -27.06
C THR A 523 41.70 -28.57 -25.76
N LEU A 524 42.34 -28.18 -24.66
CA LEU A 524 41.83 -28.49 -23.33
C LEU A 524 40.58 -27.63 -23.06
N PRO A 525 39.48 -28.23 -22.56
CA PRO A 525 38.30 -27.46 -22.20
C PRO A 525 38.61 -26.54 -21.00
N PRO A 526 38.01 -25.33 -20.95
CA PRO A 526 38.15 -24.46 -19.80
C PRO A 526 37.56 -25.14 -18.57
N CYS A 527 38.21 -24.98 -17.41
CA CYS A 527 37.69 -25.48 -16.15
C CYS A 527 36.29 -24.90 -15.90
N ALA A 528 35.35 -25.75 -15.52
CA ALA A 528 34.06 -25.29 -15.03
C ALA A 528 34.26 -24.35 -13.83
N ARG A 529 33.47 -23.27 -13.79
CA ARG A 529 33.52 -22.33 -12.65
C ARG A 529 33.04 -23.05 -11.38
N PRO A 530 33.65 -22.79 -10.21
CA PRO A 530 33.23 -23.39 -8.96
C PRO A 530 31.76 -23.06 -8.65
N ASN A 531 30.99 -24.05 -8.22
CA ASN A 531 29.62 -23.85 -7.79
C ASN A 531 29.58 -23.47 -6.32
N ILE A 532 29.20 -22.23 -6.02
CA ILE A 532 29.20 -21.70 -4.64
C ILE A 532 27.79 -21.79 -4.08
N ASN A 533 27.59 -22.64 -3.08
CA ASN A 533 26.36 -22.72 -2.32
C ASN A 533 26.52 -22.03 -0.96
N MET A 534 25.50 -21.30 -0.54
CA MET A 534 25.52 -20.55 0.71
C MET A 534 24.18 -20.75 1.41
N ASN A 535 24.22 -21.22 2.65
CA ASN A 535 23.05 -21.49 3.47
C ASN A 535 23.15 -20.73 4.80
N SER A 536 22.04 -20.23 5.31
CA SER A 536 21.99 -19.55 6.59
C SER A 536 20.92 -20.18 7.49
N SER A 537 21.28 -20.33 8.75
CA SER A 537 20.40 -20.81 9.81
C SER A 537 20.51 -19.88 11.01
N THR A 538 19.45 -19.81 11.80
CA THR A 538 19.42 -18.98 13.01
C THR A 538 19.14 -19.84 14.22
N GLU A 539 19.95 -19.71 15.24
CA GLU A 539 19.84 -20.43 16.51
C GLU A 539 19.57 -19.41 17.64
N TRP A 540 18.75 -19.79 18.61
CA TRP A 540 18.49 -18.98 19.80
C TRP A 540 19.17 -19.62 20.99
N LYS A 541 20.07 -18.89 21.65
CA LYS A 541 20.79 -19.36 22.83
C LYS A 541 20.82 -18.26 23.87
N ASP A 542 20.43 -18.57 25.10
CA ASP A 542 20.44 -17.64 26.24
C ASP A 542 19.69 -16.30 25.99
N GLY A 543 18.61 -16.34 25.19
CA GLY A 543 17.81 -15.16 24.84
C GLY A 543 18.42 -14.26 23.77
N GLU A 544 19.55 -14.67 23.19
CA GLU A 544 20.23 -14.01 22.09
C GLU A 544 20.09 -14.81 20.80
N LYS A 545 19.92 -14.08 19.68
CA LYS A 545 19.80 -14.69 18.36
C LYS A 545 21.19 -14.76 17.72
N PHE A 546 21.61 -15.97 17.39
CA PHE A 546 22.83 -16.24 16.64
C PHE A 546 22.48 -16.63 15.21
N THR A 547 23.32 -16.21 14.26
CA THR A 547 23.24 -16.62 12.86
C THR A 547 24.44 -17.50 12.55
N LYS A 548 24.20 -18.70 12.03
CA LYS A 548 25.21 -19.56 11.43
C LYS A 548 25.06 -19.52 9.92
N VAL A 549 26.15 -19.25 9.22
CA VAL A 549 26.18 -19.23 7.76
C VAL A 549 27.22 -20.21 7.26
N ASP A 550 26.79 -21.14 6.42
CA ASP A 550 27.62 -22.18 5.81
C ASP A 550 27.83 -21.84 4.32
N CYS A 551 29.07 -21.75 3.88
CA CYS A 551 29.45 -21.59 2.47
C CYS A 551 30.18 -22.86 2.01
N SER A 552 29.74 -23.44 0.90
CA SER A 552 30.39 -24.57 0.24
C SER A 552 30.71 -24.24 -1.21
N ALA A 553 31.86 -24.69 -1.70
CA ALA A 553 32.31 -24.48 -3.07
C ALA A 553 32.71 -25.83 -3.68
N ASP A 554 31.99 -26.25 -4.70
CA ASP A 554 32.29 -27.46 -5.48
C ASP A 554 33.15 -27.08 -6.69
N SER A 555 34.35 -27.63 -6.81
CA SER A 555 35.29 -27.35 -7.91
C SER A 555 36.03 -28.59 -8.39
N VAL A 556 36.65 -28.53 -9.56
CA VAL A 556 37.65 -29.54 -9.97
C VAL A 556 38.92 -29.31 -9.14
N ALA A 557 39.69 -30.36 -8.82
CA ALA A 557 40.92 -30.23 -8.04
C ALA A 557 41.87 -29.16 -8.63
N PRO A 558 42.52 -28.30 -7.81
CA PRO A 558 42.58 -28.33 -6.33
C PRO A 558 41.38 -27.66 -5.62
N ALA A 559 41.23 -27.90 -4.31
CA ALA A 559 40.17 -27.31 -3.48
C ALA A 559 40.14 -25.76 -3.56
N ALA A 560 38.94 -25.18 -3.67
CA ALA A 560 38.76 -23.73 -3.66
C ALA A 560 39.01 -23.13 -2.27
N ALA A 561 39.64 -21.95 -2.21
CA ALA A 561 39.89 -21.22 -0.97
C ALA A 561 38.70 -20.31 -0.62
N ILE A 562 38.14 -20.45 0.59
CA ILE A 562 36.95 -19.70 1.06
C ILE A 562 37.37 -18.67 2.11
N SER A 563 36.87 -17.44 1.99
CA SER A 563 37.09 -16.34 2.94
C SER A 563 35.82 -15.50 3.15
N TRP A 564 35.69 -14.84 4.30
CA TRP A 564 34.47 -14.13 4.70
C TRP A 564 34.70 -12.63 4.89
N HIS A 565 33.80 -11.81 4.34
CA HIS A 565 33.87 -10.34 4.41
C HIS A 565 32.53 -9.77 4.84
N VAL A 566 32.55 -8.69 5.62
CA VAL A 566 31.35 -8.02 6.11
C VAL A 566 31.29 -6.58 5.64
N GLY A 567 30.16 -6.21 5.02
CA GLY A 567 29.91 -4.84 4.56
C GLY A 567 30.82 -4.44 3.40
N GLN A 568 31.25 -3.17 3.39
CA GLN A 568 32.22 -2.60 2.46
C GLN A 568 33.64 -2.50 3.05
N SER A 569 33.84 -2.98 4.28
CA SER A 569 35.14 -2.98 4.96
C SER A 569 35.95 -4.24 4.63
N ASP A 570 37.28 -4.10 4.50
CA ASP A 570 38.23 -5.20 4.30
C ASP A 570 38.43 -6.11 5.53
N ASN A 571 37.57 -5.98 6.56
CA ASN A 571 37.64 -6.81 7.74
C ASN A 571 37.18 -8.23 7.41
N SER A 572 38.16 -9.14 7.34
CA SER A 572 37.92 -10.57 7.16
C SER A 572 37.52 -11.23 8.48
N ILE A 573 36.46 -12.03 8.45
CA ILE A 573 36.06 -12.87 9.60
C ILE A 573 36.67 -14.26 9.41
N ILE A 574 37.27 -14.80 10.46
CA ILE A 574 37.77 -16.17 10.48
C ILE A 574 36.56 -17.09 10.65
N GLY A 575 36.30 -17.93 9.65
CA GLY A 575 35.31 -19.00 9.73
C GLY A 575 35.98 -20.34 9.99
N ASP A 576 35.23 -21.28 10.57
CA ASP A 576 35.68 -22.65 10.74
C ASP A 576 35.74 -23.32 9.36
N LEU A 577 36.93 -23.74 8.94
CA LEU A 577 37.19 -24.43 7.67
C LEU A 577 37.18 -25.94 7.91
N SER A 578 36.40 -26.67 7.11
CA SER A 578 36.46 -28.14 7.10
C SER A 578 37.53 -28.63 6.13
N GLU A 579 38.03 -29.85 6.35
CA GLU A 579 38.91 -30.51 5.38
C GLU A 579 38.17 -30.71 4.03
N PRO A 580 38.87 -30.56 2.89
CA PRO A 580 38.26 -30.71 1.58
C PRO A 580 37.92 -32.16 1.28
N GLU A 581 36.69 -32.43 0.88
CA GLU A 581 36.22 -33.77 0.52
C GLU A 581 36.41 -34.00 -0.99
N VAL A 582 36.98 -35.15 -1.36
CA VAL A 582 37.18 -35.55 -2.76
C VAL A 582 36.06 -36.53 -3.15
N GLN A 583 35.30 -36.18 -4.18
CA GLN A 583 34.21 -37.00 -4.70
C GLN A 583 34.73 -38.03 -5.72
N ALA A 584 33.94 -39.09 -5.94
CA ALA A 584 34.30 -40.23 -6.80
C ALA A 584 34.50 -39.85 -8.29
N ASP A 585 33.98 -38.70 -8.71
CA ASP A 585 34.13 -38.12 -10.06
C ASP A 585 35.40 -37.26 -10.22
N GLY A 586 36.19 -37.09 -9.16
CA GLY A 586 37.38 -36.24 -9.13
C GLY A 586 37.12 -34.77 -8.80
N SER A 587 35.89 -34.38 -8.45
CA SER A 587 35.57 -33.06 -7.92
C SER A 587 35.94 -32.94 -6.43
N VAL A 588 36.20 -31.72 -5.98
CA VAL A 588 36.62 -31.38 -4.61
C VAL A 588 35.67 -30.33 -4.04
N THR A 589 35.11 -30.63 -2.87
CA THR A 589 34.20 -29.72 -2.15
C THR A 589 34.93 -29.10 -0.96
N ALA A 590 35.03 -27.78 -0.94
CA ALA A 590 35.51 -27.01 0.21
C ALA A 590 34.33 -26.41 0.97
N ARG A 591 34.35 -26.43 2.31
CA ARG A 591 33.27 -25.86 3.13
C ARG A 591 33.83 -25.03 4.29
N SER A 592 33.16 -23.92 4.57
CA SER A 592 33.48 -23.05 5.70
C SER A 592 32.20 -22.53 6.34
N SER A 593 32.19 -22.36 7.67
CA SER A 593 31.05 -21.84 8.41
C SER A 593 31.45 -20.72 9.37
N VAL A 594 30.59 -19.70 9.50
CA VAL A 594 30.76 -18.61 10.47
C VAL A 594 29.56 -18.57 11.39
N HIS A 595 29.81 -18.38 12.69
CA HIS A 595 28.80 -18.28 13.73
C HIS A 595 28.96 -16.96 14.48
N PHE A 596 27.91 -16.12 14.49
CA PHE A 596 27.97 -14.79 15.09
C PHE A 596 26.63 -14.34 15.67
N LEU A 597 26.68 -13.37 16.57
CA LEU A 597 25.50 -12.74 17.17
C LEU A 597 24.78 -11.87 16.12
N THR A 598 23.50 -12.15 15.83
CA THR A 598 22.75 -11.51 14.74
C THR A 598 22.65 -9.99 14.89
N SER A 599 22.61 -9.47 16.12
CA SER A 599 22.48 -8.03 16.39
C SER A 599 23.71 -7.22 15.97
N LEU A 600 24.92 -7.79 16.00
CA LEU A 600 26.17 -7.09 15.68
C LEU A 600 26.27 -6.71 14.19
N TYR A 601 25.67 -7.54 13.33
CA TYR A 601 25.77 -7.42 11.88
C TYR A 601 24.40 -7.24 11.20
N ALA A 602 23.35 -6.93 11.98
CA ALA A 602 22.01 -6.71 11.46
C ALA A 602 21.98 -5.61 10.39
N GLY A 603 21.40 -5.90 9.23
CA GLY A 603 21.34 -4.99 8.08
C GLY A 603 22.65 -4.89 7.29
N GLN A 604 23.69 -5.63 7.67
CA GLN A 604 24.94 -5.71 6.91
C GLN A 604 24.92 -6.91 5.96
N ASN A 605 25.77 -6.83 4.94
CA ASN A 605 25.96 -7.87 3.93
C ASN A 605 27.15 -8.75 4.30
N LEU A 606 26.90 -10.03 4.57
CA LEU A 606 27.96 -11.02 4.77
C LEU A 606 28.27 -11.68 3.42
N THR A 607 29.52 -11.57 2.98
CA THR A 607 29.98 -12.03 1.68
C THR A 607 30.98 -13.17 1.83
N CYS A 608 30.67 -14.33 1.26
CA CYS A 608 31.60 -15.43 1.06
C CYS A 608 32.36 -15.18 -0.25
N MET A 609 33.69 -15.07 -0.16
CA MET A 609 34.59 -14.93 -1.31
C MET A 609 35.34 -16.24 -1.54
N VAL A 610 35.23 -16.77 -2.76
CA VAL A 610 35.82 -18.04 -3.19
C VAL A 610 36.86 -17.77 -4.26
N LYS A 611 38.11 -18.16 -3.99
CA LYS A 611 39.24 -18.05 -4.92
C LYS A 611 39.62 -19.45 -5.40
N HIS A 612 39.67 -19.63 -6.72
CA HIS A 612 40.02 -20.90 -7.34
C HIS A 612 40.91 -20.66 -8.57
N PRO A 613 41.91 -21.52 -8.87
CA PRO A 613 42.82 -21.32 -10.01
C PRO A 613 42.15 -21.19 -11.39
N SER A 614 40.90 -21.65 -11.53
CA SER A 614 40.12 -21.48 -12.76
C SER A 614 39.59 -20.06 -13.01
N SER A 615 39.79 -19.12 -12.08
CA SER A 615 39.25 -17.76 -12.18
C SER A 615 40.27 -16.71 -11.72
N GLU A 616 40.50 -15.68 -12.55
CA GLU A 616 41.40 -14.56 -12.20
C GLU A 616 40.86 -13.71 -11.04
N ALA A 617 39.54 -13.57 -10.95
CA ALA A 617 38.87 -12.82 -9.90
C ALA A 617 38.21 -13.77 -8.89
N SER A 618 38.27 -13.41 -7.61
CA SER A 618 37.51 -14.10 -6.56
C SER A 618 36.01 -13.98 -6.84
N GLN A 619 35.33 -15.11 -6.88
CA GLN A 619 33.88 -15.14 -6.98
C GLN A 619 33.27 -14.83 -5.62
N LYS A 620 32.16 -14.09 -5.59
CA LYS A 620 31.54 -13.65 -4.34
C LYS A 620 30.06 -13.99 -4.30
N ARG A 621 29.58 -14.46 -3.14
CA ARG A 621 28.17 -14.68 -2.85
C ARG A 621 27.82 -14.03 -1.53
N THR A 622 26.72 -13.29 -1.49
CA THR A 622 26.36 -12.44 -0.35
C THR A 622 25.00 -12.83 0.21
N ILE A 623 24.89 -12.88 1.53
CA ILE A 623 23.62 -13.00 2.26
C ILE A 623 23.43 -11.74 3.11
N HIS A 624 22.22 -11.21 3.10
CA HIS A 624 21.84 -10.09 3.94
C HIS A 624 21.44 -10.57 5.34
N VAL A 625 22.02 -9.99 6.38
CA VAL A 625 21.68 -10.34 7.76
C VAL A 625 20.39 -9.60 8.16
N PRO A 626 19.29 -10.31 8.48
CA PRO A 626 17.99 -9.70 8.69
C PRO A 626 17.95 -8.81 9.95
N VAL A 627 17.40 -7.61 9.81
CA VAL A 627 17.19 -6.68 10.94
C VAL A 627 16.03 -7.17 11.83
N PRO A 628 16.22 -7.26 13.16
CA PRO A 628 15.14 -7.63 14.08
C PRO A 628 13.96 -6.66 13.99
N LYS A 629 12.73 -7.18 13.88
CA LYS A 629 11.51 -6.36 13.85
C LYS A 629 11.22 -5.79 15.24
N ALA A 630 10.80 -4.52 15.30
CA ALA A 630 10.36 -3.88 16.53
C ALA A 630 9.06 -4.54 17.06
N PRO A 631 8.90 -4.69 18.40
CA PRO A 631 7.68 -5.23 19.00
C PRO A 631 6.52 -4.25 18.83
N LEU A 632 5.31 -4.79 18.69
CA LEU A 632 4.11 -4.00 18.56
C LEU A 632 3.64 -3.54 19.95
N LEU A 633 3.64 -2.21 20.18
CA LEU A 633 3.08 -1.59 21.38
C LEU A 633 1.64 -1.11 21.14
N ARG A 634 0.71 -1.50 22.00
CA ARG A 634 -0.68 -1.03 22.02
C ARG A 634 -0.99 -0.39 23.36
N VAL A 635 -1.38 0.88 23.35
CA VAL A 635 -1.71 1.65 24.55
C VAL A 635 -3.20 2.01 24.56
N SER A 636 -3.80 1.98 25.74
CA SER A 636 -5.20 2.38 25.95
C SER A 636 -5.38 2.93 27.37
N VAL A 637 -6.39 3.77 27.55
CA VAL A 637 -6.78 4.34 28.85
C VAL A 637 -8.28 4.19 28.98
N ALA A 638 -8.74 3.65 30.11
CA ALA A 638 -10.16 3.45 30.38
C ALA A 638 -10.49 3.64 31.86
N ARG A 639 -11.75 3.97 32.14
CA ARG A 639 -12.31 3.97 33.50
C ARG A 639 -12.50 2.53 33.97
N GLN A 640 -12.09 2.22 35.20
CA GLN A 640 -12.34 0.92 35.80
C GLN A 640 -13.81 0.82 36.24
N GLN A 641 -14.45 -0.33 36.05
CA GLN A 641 -15.79 -0.59 36.59
C GLN A 641 -15.72 -0.53 38.12
N ASP A 642 -16.68 0.18 38.73
CA ASP A 642 -16.85 0.31 40.19
C ASP A 642 -15.70 0.97 40.96
N SER A 643 -14.85 1.76 40.30
CA SER A 643 -13.76 2.50 40.93
C SER A 643 -13.63 3.94 40.41
N HIS A 644 -13.19 4.86 41.28
CA HIS A 644 -12.86 6.24 40.91
C HIS A 644 -11.48 6.37 40.22
N LEU A 645 -10.79 5.26 40.00
CA LEU A 645 -9.47 5.20 39.37
C LEU A 645 -9.57 4.87 37.87
N TRP A 646 -8.63 5.42 37.12
CA TRP A 646 -8.42 5.16 35.70
C TRP A 646 -7.28 4.16 35.52
N LEU A 647 -7.37 3.33 34.49
CA LEU A 647 -6.39 2.31 34.15
C LEU A 647 -5.80 2.60 32.77
N ALA A 648 -4.50 2.88 32.73
CA ALA A 648 -3.72 2.84 31.50
C ALA A 648 -3.15 1.43 31.30
N VAL A 649 -3.27 0.90 30.08
CA VAL A 649 -2.79 -0.45 29.71
C VAL A 649 -1.87 -0.32 28.51
N CYS A 650 -0.68 -0.91 28.61
CA CYS A 650 0.28 -1.05 27.53
C CYS A 650 0.54 -2.54 27.27
N ASP A 651 0.02 -3.03 26.14
CA ASP A 651 0.24 -4.39 25.66
C ASP A 651 1.40 -4.39 24.65
N CYS A 652 2.39 -5.24 24.88
CA CYS A 652 3.56 -5.46 24.04
C CYS A 652 3.56 -6.89 23.51
N ARG A 653 3.69 -7.04 22.18
CA ARG A 653 3.77 -8.34 21.51
C ARG A 653 4.94 -8.35 20.52
N GLY A 654 5.86 -9.31 20.65
CA GLY A 654 6.97 -9.48 19.71
C GLY A 654 7.92 -10.63 20.05
N ASP A 655 8.87 -10.91 19.15
CA ASP A 655 9.86 -11.99 19.25
C ASP A 655 11.03 -11.66 20.21
N ALA A 656 10.82 -10.78 21.20
CA ALA A 656 11.86 -10.22 22.06
C ALA A 656 11.79 -10.80 23.48
N VAL A 657 12.94 -11.03 24.12
CA VAL A 657 13.06 -11.71 25.43
C VAL A 657 13.25 -10.73 26.61
N GLY A 658 13.31 -9.42 26.36
CA GLY A 658 13.55 -8.41 27.41
C GLY A 658 12.27 -7.76 27.96
N THR A 659 12.10 -7.70 29.28
CA THR A 659 10.99 -6.99 29.97
C THR A 659 11.38 -5.57 30.37
N ASN A 660 11.90 -4.77 29.45
CA ASN A 660 12.19 -3.34 29.68
C ASN A 660 11.01 -2.46 29.24
N LEU A 661 9.80 -2.86 29.64
CA LEU A 661 8.55 -2.14 29.37
C LEU A 661 8.27 -1.24 30.59
N ALA A 662 8.19 0.08 30.38
CA ALA A 662 7.98 1.04 31.44
C ALA A 662 7.07 2.19 31.00
N TRP A 663 6.29 2.74 31.93
CA TRP A 663 5.60 4.01 31.73
C TRP A 663 6.58 5.15 32.04
N VAL A 664 6.66 6.13 31.14
CA VAL A 664 7.29 7.42 31.40
C VAL A 664 6.22 8.32 31.99
N LEU A 665 6.29 8.52 33.30
CA LEU A 665 5.31 9.26 34.08
C LEU A 665 5.88 10.64 34.48
N PRO A 666 5.03 11.69 34.59
CA PRO A 666 5.41 12.99 35.15
C PRO A 666 5.84 12.91 36.63
N GLU A 667 6.61 13.89 37.11
CA GLU A 667 7.27 13.86 38.44
C GLU A 667 6.34 13.63 39.66
N ASN A 668 5.03 13.92 39.55
CA ASN A 668 4.06 13.78 40.65
C ASN A 668 3.24 12.47 40.63
N ALA A 669 3.74 11.42 39.97
CA ALA A 669 3.03 10.16 39.83
C ALA A 669 2.98 9.36 41.16
N LYS A 670 1.77 9.16 41.70
CA LYS A 670 1.47 8.33 42.89
C LYS A 670 0.56 7.12 42.58
N GLY A 671 0.60 6.63 41.34
CA GLY A 671 -0.20 5.49 40.89
C GLY A 671 0.54 4.15 41.00
N GLN A 672 -0.21 3.04 41.01
CA GLN A 672 0.36 1.69 41.10
C GLN A 672 0.61 1.11 39.70
N THR A 673 1.82 0.63 39.44
CA THR A 673 2.18 -0.08 38.21
C THR A 673 2.26 -1.59 38.45
N SER A 674 1.78 -2.39 37.49
CA SER A 674 1.93 -3.84 37.52
C SER A 674 2.27 -4.39 36.14
N LEU A 675 3.28 -5.25 36.07
CA LEU A 675 3.75 -5.89 34.84
C LEU A 675 3.44 -7.37 34.88
N HIS A 676 2.75 -7.86 33.85
CA HIS A 676 2.50 -9.28 33.63
C HIS A 676 3.11 -9.70 32.29
N SER A 677 3.84 -10.82 32.25
CA SER A 677 4.49 -11.32 31.03
C SER A 677 4.29 -12.82 30.88
N GLU A 678 3.93 -13.24 29.68
CA GLU A 678 3.67 -14.63 29.31
C GLU A 678 4.39 -14.96 27.99
N TYR A 679 4.92 -16.18 27.90
CA TYR A 679 5.57 -16.70 26.70
C TYR A 679 4.65 -17.69 25.99
N GLU A 680 4.32 -17.41 24.73
CA GLU A 680 3.55 -18.30 23.88
C GLU A 680 4.45 -18.81 22.73
N GLY A 681 5.19 -19.89 23.00
CA GLY A 681 6.18 -20.45 22.08
C GLY A 681 7.38 -19.53 21.85
N ARG A 682 7.45 -18.88 20.68
CA ARG A 682 8.54 -17.95 20.27
C ARG A 682 8.19 -16.46 20.46
N VAL A 683 6.97 -16.15 20.89
CA VAL A 683 6.43 -14.78 20.99
C VAL A 683 6.26 -14.39 22.46
N LEU A 684 6.83 -13.26 22.88
CA LEU A 684 6.58 -12.65 24.18
C LEU A 684 5.31 -11.80 24.13
N LYS A 685 4.42 -12.00 25.10
CA LYS A 685 3.29 -11.11 25.40
C LYS A 685 3.54 -10.48 26.77
N ALA A 686 3.64 -9.16 26.83
CA ALA A 686 3.76 -8.43 28.09
C ALA A 686 2.67 -7.36 28.20
N ARG A 687 2.04 -7.25 29.36
CA ARG A 687 1.01 -6.27 29.69
C ARG A 687 1.48 -5.46 30.90
N LEU A 688 1.68 -4.16 30.70
CA LEU A 688 2.00 -3.20 31.75
C LEU A 688 0.79 -2.31 32.02
N THR A 689 0.31 -2.30 33.26
CA THR A 689 -0.83 -1.49 33.67
C THR A 689 -0.42 -0.42 34.68
N TYR A 690 -1.07 0.75 34.63
CA TYR A 690 -0.87 1.86 35.55
C TYR A 690 -2.23 2.42 36.01
N GLN A 691 -2.48 2.40 37.31
CA GLN A 691 -3.71 2.88 37.93
C GLN A 691 -3.52 4.27 38.55
N PHE A 692 -4.42 5.22 38.26
CA PHE A 692 -4.28 6.61 38.73
C PHE A 692 -5.64 7.34 38.89
N PRO A 693 -5.76 8.32 39.82
CA PRO A 693 -6.88 9.26 39.85
C PRO A 693 -6.85 10.23 38.66
N LEU A 694 -8.01 10.47 38.04
CA LEU A 694 -8.14 11.34 36.85
C LEU A 694 -7.48 12.71 37.01
N ALA A 695 -7.66 13.36 38.17
CA ALA A 695 -7.16 14.72 38.43
C ALA A 695 -5.63 14.88 38.28
N LEU A 696 -4.84 13.80 38.42
CA LEU A 696 -3.38 13.88 38.31
C LEU A 696 -2.88 13.97 36.87
N HIS A 697 -3.62 13.37 35.94
CA HIS A 697 -3.19 13.20 34.55
C HIS A 697 -4.18 13.74 33.52
N GLU A 698 -5.24 14.42 33.96
CA GLU A 698 -6.25 14.99 33.07
C GLU A 698 -5.64 15.94 32.03
N GLY A 699 -5.84 15.64 30.74
CA GLY A 699 -5.26 16.40 29.62
C GLY A 699 -3.75 16.17 29.39
N GLN A 700 -3.13 15.21 30.08
CA GLN A 700 -1.73 14.83 29.89
C GLN A 700 -1.60 13.58 29.02
N ASP A 701 -0.42 13.41 28.42
CA ASP A 701 -0.06 12.21 27.65
C ASP A 701 0.76 11.24 28.51
N LEU A 702 0.27 10.02 28.63
CA LEU A 702 1.02 8.93 29.26
C LEU A 702 1.77 8.16 28.18
N THR A 703 3.09 7.99 28.34
CA THR A 703 3.92 7.35 27.32
C THR A 703 4.44 6.00 27.80
N CYS A 704 4.09 4.94 27.10
CA CYS A 704 4.68 3.62 27.31
C CYS A 704 5.95 3.49 26.46
N VAL A 705 7.04 3.02 27.07
CA VAL A 705 8.34 2.87 26.42
C VAL A 705 8.86 1.45 26.60
N TYR A 706 9.31 0.87 25.50
CA TYR A 706 10.05 -0.38 25.47
C TYR A 706 11.52 -0.09 25.11
N ARG A 707 12.45 -0.41 26.02
CA ARG A 707 13.89 -0.16 25.82
C ARG A 707 14.64 -1.44 25.46
N PHE A 708 15.15 -1.54 24.23
CA PHE A 708 16.05 -2.62 23.88
C PHE A 708 17.41 -2.48 24.59
N LYS A 709 18.06 -3.60 24.93
CA LYS A 709 19.42 -3.60 25.50
C LYS A 709 20.47 -2.93 24.58
N HIS A 710 20.18 -2.80 23.29
CA HIS A 710 21.07 -2.21 22.27
C HIS A 710 20.70 -0.75 21.90
N GLY A 711 19.93 -0.04 22.72
CA GLY A 711 19.69 1.41 22.58
C GLY A 711 18.51 1.83 21.70
N ILE A 712 17.88 0.91 20.98
CA ILE A 712 16.62 1.18 20.26
C ILE A 712 15.49 1.34 21.30
N THR A 713 14.70 2.40 21.18
CA THR A 713 13.56 2.65 22.07
C THR A 713 12.30 2.79 21.25
N GLU A 714 11.31 1.95 21.54
CA GLU A 714 9.97 2.09 20.98
C GLU A 714 9.08 2.79 22.01
N LYS A 715 8.29 3.77 21.57
CA LYS A 715 7.44 4.54 22.46
C LYS A 715 6.07 4.78 21.85
N ARG A 716 5.03 4.69 22.69
CA ARG A 716 3.67 5.00 22.28
C ARG A 716 2.94 5.74 23.39
N SER A 717 2.29 6.84 23.03
CA SER A 717 1.59 7.71 23.97
C SER A 717 0.08 7.56 23.86
N VAL A 718 -0.61 7.73 24.99
CA VAL A 718 -2.06 7.75 25.10
C VAL A 718 -2.49 9.01 25.85
N HIS A 719 -3.42 9.75 25.25
CA HIS A 719 -3.94 10.99 25.82
C HIS A 719 -5.03 10.71 26.85
N VAL A 720 -4.91 11.29 28.04
CA VAL A 720 -5.96 11.24 29.05
C VAL A 720 -6.97 12.36 28.77
N PRO A 721 -8.27 12.05 28.56
CA PRO A 721 -9.26 13.06 28.22
C PRO A 721 -9.34 14.17 29.26
N ARG A 722 -9.48 15.41 28.80
CA ARG A 722 -9.67 16.59 29.66
C ARG A 722 -11.15 16.92 29.82
N TYR A 723 -11.65 16.88 31.04
CA TYR A 723 -13.04 17.22 31.34
C TYR A 723 -13.16 18.58 32.03
N TYR A 724 -14.37 19.16 31.99
CA TYR A 724 -14.75 20.38 32.70
C TYR A 724 -16.28 20.51 32.75
N ILE A 725 -16.77 21.18 33.80
CA ILE A 725 -18.14 21.69 33.91
C ILE A 725 -18.03 23.22 33.97
N SER A 726 -18.57 23.92 32.97
CA SER A 726 -18.43 25.37 32.86
C SER A 726 -19.55 26.15 33.55
N ALA A 727 -20.79 25.68 33.51
CA ALA A 727 -21.92 26.34 34.17
C ALA A 727 -23.15 25.42 34.31
N VAL A 728 -24.05 25.77 35.22
CA VAL A 728 -25.43 25.27 35.25
C VAL A 728 -26.35 26.43 34.88
N ARG A 729 -27.27 26.25 33.93
CA ARG A 729 -28.20 27.30 33.45
C ARG A 729 -29.64 26.93 33.74
N VAL A 730 -30.44 27.93 34.09
CA VAL A 730 -31.90 27.81 34.19
C VAL A 730 -32.51 28.08 32.82
N LEU A 731 -33.35 27.16 32.32
CA LEU A 731 -34.00 27.28 31.01
C LEU A 731 -35.35 28.01 31.06
N ASN A 732 -35.99 28.06 32.23
CA ASN A 732 -37.24 28.77 32.42
C ASN A 732 -37.04 30.29 32.19
N HIS A 733 -38.13 30.99 31.84
CA HIS A 733 -38.12 32.45 31.74
C HIS A 733 -37.77 33.06 33.10
N THR A 734 -36.58 33.63 33.19
CA THR A 734 -36.02 34.20 34.43
C THR A 734 -35.57 35.62 34.20
N THR A 735 -35.63 36.43 35.24
CA THR A 735 -35.00 37.75 35.26
C THR A 735 -33.64 37.64 35.95
N PRO A 736 -32.52 37.90 35.26
CA PRO A 736 -31.20 37.81 35.88
C PRO A 736 -31.02 38.97 36.86
N LEU A 737 -30.81 38.65 38.13
CA LEU A 737 -30.41 39.62 39.15
C LEU A 737 -28.90 39.77 39.05
N ARG A 738 -28.43 40.88 38.45
CA ARG A 738 -26.99 41.17 38.40
C ARG A 738 -26.47 41.41 39.82
N SER A 739 -25.57 40.54 40.29
CA SER A 739 -24.73 40.86 41.44
C SER A 739 -23.86 42.06 41.08
N ARG A 740 -23.80 43.03 42.00
CA ARG A 740 -23.04 44.28 41.81
C ARG A 740 -21.53 44.09 42.04
N TYR A 741 -21.10 42.86 42.40
CA TYR A 741 -19.71 42.48 42.60
C TYR A 741 -19.36 41.21 41.80
N GLY A 742 -18.25 41.26 41.05
CA GLY A 742 -17.79 40.14 40.22
C GLY A 742 -17.27 38.99 41.08
N GLY A 743 -17.92 37.83 40.99
CA GLY A 743 -17.46 36.59 41.63
C GLY A 743 -18.57 35.64 42.08
N GLU A 744 -19.82 36.11 42.22
CA GLU A 744 -20.94 35.25 42.63
C GLU A 744 -21.71 34.65 41.44
N PRO A 745 -22.23 33.41 41.57
CA PRO A 745 -23.05 32.77 40.55
C PRO A 745 -24.30 33.62 40.26
N VAL A 746 -24.62 33.77 38.97
CA VAL A 746 -25.76 34.57 38.50
C VAL A 746 -27.04 34.09 39.19
N MET A 747 -27.67 34.99 39.94
CA MET A 747 -28.94 34.74 40.61
C MET A 747 -30.07 34.91 39.60
N HIS A 748 -30.85 33.86 39.37
CA HIS A 748 -32.00 33.90 38.48
C HIS A 748 -33.28 34.04 39.30
N ARG A 749 -34.02 35.13 39.08
CA ARG A 749 -35.34 35.31 39.70
C ARG A 749 -36.43 34.68 38.84
N LEU A 750 -37.26 33.85 39.45
CA LEU A 750 -38.30 33.06 38.81
C LEU A 750 -39.60 33.14 39.62
N ALA A 751 -40.70 33.54 38.97
CA ALA A 751 -42.00 33.62 39.60
C ALA A 751 -42.82 32.36 39.30
N LEU A 752 -43.41 31.75 40.33
CA LEU A 752 -44.30 30.58 40.26
C LEU A 752 -45.71 30.96 40.69
N GLN A 753 -46.71 30.18 40.25
CA GLN A 753 -48.12 30.43 40.59
C GLN A 753 -48.54 29.68 41.85
N GLU A 754 -49.24 30.36 42.75
CA GLU A 754 -49.87 29.77 43.93
C GLU A 754 -50.98 28.76 43.52
N ASN A 755 -51.20 27.72 44.33
CA ASN A 755 -52.19 26.64 44.10
C ASN A 755 -52.00 25.83 42.81
N HIS A 756 -50.80 25.82 42.22
CA HIS A 756 -50.44 24.96 41.08
C HIS A 756 -49.42 23.91 41.52
N HIS A 757 -49.76 22.64 41.30
CA HIS A 757 -48.91 21.50 41.65
C HIS A 757 -47.90 21.20 40.52
N ASN A 758 -46.80 20.53 40.86
CA ASN A 758 -45.82 19.98 39.90
C ASN A 758 -45.19 21.01 38.96
N GLN A 759 -44.91 22.21 39.46
CA GLN A 759 -44.18 23.21 38.68
C GLN A 759 -42.70 22.82 38.60
N LYS A 760 -42.17 22.75 37.36
CA LYS A 760 -40.81 22.29 37.05
C LYS A 760 -39.88 23.45 36.68
N ILE A 761 -38.70 23.49 37.29
CA ILE A 761 -37.60 24.39 36.91
C ILE A 761 -36.55 23.58 36.15
N LEU A 762 -36.46 23.83 34.85
CA LEU A 762 -35.57 23.10 33.96
C LEU A 762 -34.15 23.67 34.02
N LEU A 763 -33.18 22.77 34.19
CA LEU A 763 -31.76 23.08 34.28
C LEU A 763 -31.00 22.49 33.08
N ARG A 764 -29.86 23.11 32.75
CA ARG A 764 -28.93 22.61 31.76
C ARG A 764 -27.51 22.74 32.26
N VAL A 765 -26.81 21.62 32.37
CA VAL A 765 -25.38 21.59 32.67
C VAL A 765 -24.60 21.81 31.36
N ILE A 766 -23.63 22.71 31.39
CA ILE A 766 -22.74 23.01 30.27
C ILE A 766 -21.35 22.54 30.66
N GLY A 767 -20.73 21.73 29.79
CA GLY A 767 -19.43 21.11 30.01
C GLY A 767 -19.20 20.00 28.98
N ASN A 768 -18.05 19.33 29.07
CA ASN A 768 -17.69 18.21 28.20
C ASN A 768 -17.58 16.88 28.98
N VAL A 769 -18.22 16.80 30.14
CA VAL A 769 -18.27 15.60 30.99
C VAL A 769 -19.24 14.55 30.42
N PRO A 770 -18.88 13.26 30.40
CA PRO A 770 -19.73 12.20 29.85
C PRO A 770 -20.91 11.84 30.77
N GLN A 771 -20.75 12.05 32.08
CA GLN A 771 -21.77 11.84 33.11
C GLN A 771 -21.51 12.83 34.24
N TYR A 772 -22.52 13.18 35.03
CA TYR A 772 -22.39 14.08 36.18
C TYR A 772 -23.52 13.83 37.18
N ASP A 773 -23.28 14.19 38.43
CA ASP A 773 -24.27 14.22 39.50
C ASP A 773 -24.84 15.65 39.62
N LEU A 774 -26.17 15.79 39.63
CA LEU A 774 -26.87 17.07 39.70
C LEU A 774 -27.85 17.05 40.89
N ASN A 775 -27.60 17.90 41.88
CA ASN A 775 -28.43 17.98 43.07
C ASN A 775 -28.83 19.43 43.36
N CYS A 776 -30.07 19.66 43.79
CA CYS A 776 -30.60 20.97 44.18
C CYS A 776 -30.97 20.99 45.66
N GLN A 777 -30.54 22.04 46.35
CA GLN A 777 -30.77 22.23 47.77
C GLN A 777 -31.38 23.61 48.01
N ARG A 778 -32.38 23.67 48.89
CA ARG A 778 -32.97 24.92 49.36
C ARG A 778 -32.04 25.59 50.39
N SER A 779 -32.21 26.90 50.62
CA SER A 779 -31.42 27.71 51.54
C SER A 779 -31.40 27.20 52.99
N ASP A 780 -32.45 26.49 53.42
CA ASP A 780 -32.59 25.82 54.71
C ASP A 780 -31.84 24.47 54.80
N GLY A 781 -31.26 24.03 53.70
CA GLY A 781 -30.52 22.77 53.60
C GLY A 781 -31.38 21.56 53.17
N SER A 782 -32.68 21.72 52.95
CA SER A 782 -33.54 20.64 52.46
C SER A 782 -33.23 20.29 51.00
N SER A 783 -33.14 18.98 50.69
CA SER A 783 -32.93 18.49 49.33
C SER A 783 -34.22 18.53 48.55
N VAL A 784 -34.18 19.05 47.33
CA VAL A 784 -35.35 19.14 46.45
C VAL A 784 -35.40 17.91 45.54
N TYR A 785 -36.60 17.41 45.27
CA TYR A 785 -36.78 16.32 44.34
C TYR A 785 -36.36 16.72 42.91
N MET A 786 -35.56 15.85 42.29
CA MET A 786 -34.99 16.04 40.97
C MET A 786 -35.52 14.96 40.02
N GLU A 787 -36.12 15.40 38.92
CA GLU A 787 -36.56 14.52 37.83
C GLU A 787 -35.66 14.78 36.61
N GLY A 788 -34.56 14.02 36.53
CA GLY A 788 -33.52 14.22 35.51
C GLY A 788 -32.83 15.58 35.63
N LEU A 789 -33.12 16.49 34.69
CA LEU A 789 -32.59 17.86 34.69
C LEU A 789 -33.61 18.89 35.19
N ALA A 790 -34.73 18.45 35.78
CA ALA A 790 -35.76 19.32 36.31
C ALA A 790 -35.78 19.28 37.83
N MET A 791 -35.72 20.44 38.47
CA MET A 791 -36.12 20.59 39.87
C MET A 791 -37.65 20.65 39.91
N VAL A 792 -38.28 19.80 40.73
CA VAL A 792 -39.74 19.69 40.80
C VAL A 792 -40.24 20.10 42.19
N LEU A 793 -41.25 20.95 42.22
CA LEU A 793 -41.95 21.35 43.45
C LEU A 793 -43.32 20.64 43.47
N GLU A 794 -43.45 19.59 44.29
CA GLU A 794 -44.57 18.64 44.24
C GLU A 794 -45.81 19.09 45.03
N SER A 795 -45.68 19.97 46.03
CA SER A 795 -46.77 20.41 46.92
C SER A 795 -47.50 21.67 46.42
N GLU A 796 -48.68 21.95 47.01
CA GLU A 796 -49.33 23.26 46.85
C GLU A 796 -48.39 24.38 47.30
N LEU A 797 -47.94 25.20 46.34
CA LEU A 797 -47.03 26.30 46.63
C LEU A 797 -47.71 27.34 47.52
N THR A 798 -47.07 27.63 48.64
CA THR A 798 -47.42 28.70 49.58
C THR A 798 -46.39 29.83 49.51
N GLU A 799 -46.66 30.99 50.13
CA GLU A 799 -45.69 32.10 50.20
C GLU A 799 -44.35 31.66 50.85
N TRP A 800 -44.35 30.57 51.64
CA TRP A 800 -43.15 29.96 52.24
C TRP A 800 -42.26 29.22 51.25
N ASP A 801 -42.73 28.85 50.06
CA ASP A 801 -41.91 28.16 49.05
C ASP A 801 -41.09 29.14 48.19
N GLY A 802 -41.33 30.44 48.36
CA GLY A 802 -40.58 31.54 47.76
C GLY A 802 -39.23 31.77 48.44
N ASP A 803 -38.23 30.96 48.10
CA ASP A 803 -36.91 30.95 48.73
C ASP A 803 -35.76 30.83 47.70
N LEU A 804 -34.52 30.83 48.18
CA LEU A 804 -33.32 30.64 47.38
C LEU A 804 -32.95 29.16 47.26
N TYR A 805 -32.84 28.68 46.02
CA TYR A 805 -32.43 27.32 45.68
C TYR A 805 -31.06 27.31 45.03
N THR A 806 -30.19 26.38 45.44
CA THR A 806 -28.85 26.20 44.88
C THR A 806 -28.75 24.83 44.23
N CYS A 807 -28.54 24.81 42.92
CA CYS A 807 -28.39 23.58 42.14
C CYS A 807 -26.93 23.40 41.72
N ARG A 808 -26.35 22.23 42.04
CA ARG A 808 -24.93 21.92 41.87
C ARG A 808 -24.75 20.69 40.98
N ALA A 809 -23.99 20.85 39.90
CA ALA A 809 -23.53 19.76 39.04
C ALA A 809 -22.07 19.42 39.38
N SER A 810 -21.74 18.13 39.52
CA SER A 810 -20.40 17.66 39.84
C SER A 810 -19.99 16.40 39.07
N PHE A 811 -18.71 16.32 38.70
CA PHE A 811 -18.09 15.15 38.10
C PHE A 811 -16.63 15.07 38.54
N TYR A 812 -16.29 14.07 39.36
CA TYR A 812 -15.00 13.99 40.05
C TYR A 812 -14.66 15.31 40.78
N HIS A 813 -13.68 16.06 40.29
CA HIS A 813 -13.23 17.33 40.87
C HIS A 813 -13.80 18.56 40.12
N HIS A 814 -14.54 18.36 39.02
CA HIS A 814 -15.21 19.43 38.28
C HIS A 814 -16.58 19.73 38.88
N MET A 815 -16.90 21.00 39.04
CA MET A 815 -18.10 21.40 39.76
C MET A 815 -18.58 22.79 39.34
N ALA A 816 -19.90 22.94 39.13
CA ALA A 816 -20.54 24.22 38.87
C ALA A 816 -21.88 24.31 39.57
N ALA A 817 -22.32 25.52 39.93
CA ALA A 817 -23.59 25.72 40.61
C ALA A 817 -24.34 26.96 40.08
N VAL A 818 -25.67 26.94 40.24
CA VAL A 818 -26.56 28.08 39.94
C VAL A 818 -27.47 28.35 41.13
N LYS A 819 -27.76 29.63 41.37
CA LYS A 819 -28.67 30.09 42.42
C LYS A 819 -29.96 30.62 41.80
N ILE A 820 -31.10 30.21 42.34
CA ILE A 820 -32.44 30.49 41.81
C ILE A 820 -33.30 31.06 42.93
N GLN A 821 -33.70 32.33 42.78
CA GLN A 821 -34.65 32.97 43.70
C GLN A 821 -36.07 32.71 43.20
N VAL A 822 -36.85 31.94 43.95
CA VAL A 822 -38.25 31.65 43.62
C VAL A 822 -39.16 32.63 44.35
N GLU A 823 -40.16 33.18 43.65
CA GLU A 823 -41.22 34.03 44.22
C GLU A 823 -42.59 33.41 43.89
N VAL A 824 -43.48 33.26 44.88
CA VAL A 824 -44.82 32.67 44.67
C VAL A 824 -45.86 33.79 44.55
N MET A 825 -46.59 33.83 43.44
CA MET A 825 -47.56 34.90 43.12
C MET A 825 -49.01 34.42 43.31
N CYS A 826 -49.76 35.12 44.17
CA CYS A 826 -51.19 34.92 44.40
C CYS A 826 -52.03 35.58 43.28
N LYS A 827 -53.09 34.89 42.81
CA LYS A 827 -54.02 35.37 41.77
C LYS A 827 -54.65 36.72 42.10
N ASP A 828 -54.86 37.02 43.38
CA ASP A 828 -55.52 38.26 43.83
C ASP A 828 -54.59 39.49 43.80
N LYS A 829 -53.27 39.29 43.95
CA LYS A 829 -52.28 40.39 43.86
C LYS A 829 -52.07 40.87 42.42
N GLN A 830 -52.29 40.01 41.42
CA GLN A 830 -52.13 40.37 40.00
C GLN A 830 -53.25 41.29 39.51
N PHE A 831 -54.48 41.09 40.01
CA PHE A 831 -55.60 42.00 39.78
C PHE A 831 -55.37 43.37 40.42
N VAL A 832 -54.84 43.41 41.66
CA VAL A 832 -54.53 44.67 42.35
C VAL A 832 -53.43 45.46 41.62
N LEU A 833 -52.40 44.80 41.09
CA LEU A 833 -51.31 45.47 40.36
C LEU A 833 -51.78 46.07 39.02
N VAL A 834 -52.66 45.37 38.31
CA VAL A 834 -53.31 45.89 37.08
C VAL A 834 -54.25 47.05 37.42
N VAL A 835 -55.03 46.94 38.50
CA VAL A 835 -55.93 48.02 38.96
C VAL A 835 -55.13 49.27 39.37
N ILE A 836 -54.02 49.12 40.10
CA ILE A 836 -53.15 50.25 40.48
C ILE A 836 -52.50 50.89 39.25
N SER A 837 -52.07 50.10 38.26
CA SER A 837 -51.54 50.61 36.98
C SER A 837 -52.62 51.39 36.20
N CYS A 838 -53.85 50.88 36.13
CA CYS A 838 -54.96 51.58 35.46
C CYS A 838 -55.36 52.87 36.19
N VAL A 839 -55.39 52.88 37.53
CA VAL A 839 -55.73 54.06 38.34
C VAL A 839 -54.65 55.14 38.24
N SER A 840 -53.37 54.76 38.23
CA SER A 840 -52.26 55.72 38.02
C SER A 840 -52.26 56.34 36.62
N SER A 841 -52.66 55.56 35.61
CA SER A 841 -52.80 56.03 34.22
C SER A 841 -53.97 57.00 34.05
N ALA A 842 -55.11 56.70 34.70
CA ALA A 842 -56.28 57.58 34.72
C ALA A 842 -56.00 58.91 35.46
N LEU A 843 -55.28 58.87 36.59
CA LEU A 843 -54.84 60.06 37.31
C LEU A 843 -53.85 60.91 36.49
N ALA A 844 -52.92 60.29 35.76
CA ALA A 844 -51.99 61.00 34.89
C ALA A 844 -52.72 61.73 33.74
N ILE A 845 -53.74 61.11 33.13
CA ILE A 845 -54.56 61.74 32.10
C ILE A 845 -55.37 62.91 32.70
N LEU A 846 -55.91 62.76 33.91
CA LEU A 846 -56.64 63.81 34.60
C LEU A 846 -55.72 65.01 34.93
N PHE A 847 -54.48 64.78 35.34
CA PHE A 847 -53.47 65.84 35.49
C PHE A 847 -53.11 66.51 34.16
N ILE A 848 -53.01 65.77 33.05
CA ILE A 848 -52.69 66.32 31.73
C ILE A 848 -53.81 67.22 31.18
N PHE A 849 -55.09 66.95 31.48
CA PHE A 849 -56.20 67.79 31.02
C PHE A 849 -56.59 68.91 31.99
N VAL A 850 -56.51 68.70 33.30
CA VAL A 850 -56.94 69.68 34.31
C VAL A 850 -55.89 70.76 34.55
N VAL A 851 -54.59 70.43 34.52
CA VAL A 851 -53.51 71.42 34.73
C VAL A 851 -53.46 72.51 33.65
N PRO A 852 -53.60 72.24 32.34
CA PRO A 852 -53.67 73.32 31.34
C PRO A 852 -54.96 74.16 31.45
N LEU A 853 -56.10 73.56 31.82
CA LEU A 853 -57.34 74.31 32.06
C LEU A 853 -57.22 75.25 33.27
N TRP A 854 -56.54 74.83 34.34
CA TRP A 854 -56.26 75.67 35.51
C TRP A 854 -55.24 76.78 35.23
N VAL A 855 -54.23 76.53 34.39
CA VAL A 855 -53.27 77.55 33.94
C VAL A 855 -53.91 78.55 32.96
N CYS A 856 -54.88 78.13 32.16
CA CYS A 856 -55.68 79.03 31.32
C CYS A 856 -56.64 79.90 32.14
N TRP A 857 -57.23 79.37 33.22
CA TRP A 857 -58.10 80.14 34.11
C TRP A 857 -57.33 81.17 34.95
N SER A 858 -56.15 80.82 35.47
CA SER A 858 -55.33 81.76 36.25
C SER A 858 -54.71 82.88 35.40
N ARG A 859 -54.48 82.67 34.10
CA ARG A 859 -54.07 83.73 33.16
C ARG A 859 -55.18 84.71 32.77
N SER A 860 -56.46 84.36 32.94
CA SER A 860 -57.59 85.28 32.69
C SER A 860 -57.90 86.24 33.84
N LEU A 861 -57.36 86.02 35.05
CA LEU A 861 -57.56 86.91 36.21
C LEU A 861 -56.44 87.95 36.42
N SER A 862 -55.38 87.95 35.58
CA SER A 862 -54.30 88.95 35.63
C SER A 862 -54.40 90.02 34.51
N ARG A 863 -55.53 90.09 33.80
CA ARG A 863 -55.90 91.20 32.91
C ARG A 863 -57.32 91.69 33.25
N ARG A 864 -57.46 92.33 34.40
CA ARG A 864 -58.41 93.43 34.66
C ARG A 864 -57.81 94.35 35.70
#